data_AF-V5HLQ5-F1
#
_entry.id   AF-V5HLQ5-F1
#
_cell.length_a   1.000
_cell.length_b   1.000
_cell.length_c   1.000
_cell.angle_alpha   90.00
_cell.angle_beta   90.00
_cell.angle_gamma   90.00
#
_symmetry.space_group_name_H-M   'P 1'
#
loop_
_entity.id
_entity.type
_entity.pdbx_description
1 polymer ?
#
loop_
_entity_poly.entity_id
_entity_poly.type
_entity_poly.pdbx_seq_one_letter_code
_entity_poly.pdbx_strand_id
1 'polypeptide(L)'
;IVVLMYQLYKQSVHDDVAEFIPLILTTITLQPLAQHRMSPAFNKEVFVDFMAAQIKTLSFLAYIVKIYQDIVNAHSSQLAQGMLGLLVLCPQEVAHLRKELLIAARHILATELRNKFVGCIEQLFDENILIGTGWTAYESLRPLAYSTLADLVHHVRQHLPLRDLAAAVAVFSKNVHDESLPTSIQTMSCKLLLNLVECIRTRSDQESGNGRELLIRMLEVFVLKFKTIAKLQLPMLMQKSRQQAPQQPPQSTTPGAGPLGTSLSVPLGSTTSGSGLGCLELQASRTPSVEDAGRAAGLQFSSSLADLKEDKANNYTVVDCRSLVKTLVCGVKTITWGIGTCKVPGGSLEDKQFQPKETLVFIRLVKYALQALDIYTLQITSLSHAQTRNAAIQSAVRSKEEKEVLDHFGGVFTMMSPSTFREVFSTTIEYVVERLNKNSALQIVANFFLANRTTSPIFATILVEYLLERMEEMGSNPEKSNLYLKLFKLVFGSVSLFAAENELMLKPHLHKIVNRSMSLALSARDPYNYFLLLRALFRSIGGGSHDLLYQEFLPLLPTLLQGLNGLQSGLHKQHMKDLFVELCLTVPVRLSSLLPYLPMLMDPLVSALNGSQTLISQGLRTLELCVDNLQPDFLYEHIQPVRAELMQALWRTLRNPADSIAQVAFRVLGKFGGGNRKMMMEPQKLEYNDRDTVGPCITVYFQDHKNPISLPVDKIIETAFNALKQSGTDSFYRRQCWEIIRGFLVANLELQDDRHTMIQLFSHSSFATGEIAPTQGSLYKCTDVETRKVHKMALTGMFAAAAI
;
A
#
# COMPACT_ATOMS: atom_id res chain seq x y z
N ILE A 1 -23.97 -9.97 -55.21
CA ILE A 1 -24.88 -9.42 -56.23
C ILE A 1 -26.05 -8.70 -55.57
N VAL A 2 -27.05 -9.37 -54.98
CA VAL A 2 -28.26 -8.73 -54.39
C VAL A 2 -27.95 -7.56 -53.44
N VAL A 3 -27.02 -7.74 -52.49
CA VAL A 3 -26.56 -6.65 -51.58
C VAL A 3 -26.04 -5.41 -52.34
N LEU A 4 -25.31 -5.61 -53.44
CA LEU A 4 -24.75 -4.53 -54.26
C LEU A 4 -25.86 -3.83 -55.07
N MET A 5 -26.82 -4.59 -55.60
CA MET A 5 -27.99 -4.00 -56.28
C MET A 5 -28.87 -3.21 -55.31
N TYR A 6 -29.04 -3.69 -54.07
CA TYR A 6 -29.75 -2.93 -53.04
C TYR A 6 -29.00 -1.64 -52.61
N GLN A 7 -27.66 -1.67 -52.59
CA GLN A 7 -26.84 -0.47 -52.33
C GLN A 7 -26.93 0.57 -53.47
N LEU A 8 -27.03 0.12 -54.72
CA LEU A 8 -27.05 1.00 -55.90
C LEU A 8 -28.46 1.48 -56.29
N TYR A 9 -29.49 0.64 -56.09
CA TYR A 9 -30.86 0.83 -56.59
C TYR A 9 -31.89 0.66 -55.46
N LYS A 10 -31.63 1.30 -54.32
CA LYS A 10 -32.36 1.10 -53.05
C LYS A 10 -33.89 1.22 -53.15
N GLN A 11 -34.40 2.10 -54.03
CA GLN A 11 -35.85 2.33 -54.17
C GLN A 11 -36.56 1.26 -55.00
N SER A 12 -36.01 0.82 -56.13
CA SER A 12 -36.67 -0.19 -56.97
C SER A 12 -36.52 -1.61 -56.41
N VAL A 13 -35.39 -1.92 -55.77
CA VAL A 13 -35.10 -3.24 -55.19
C VAL A 13 -35.72 -3.38 -53.77
N HIS A 14 -36.49 -2.39 -53.30
CA HIS A 14 -37.06 -2.41 -51.95
C HIS A 14 -38.18 -3.45 -51.83
N ASP A 15 -39.18 -3.36 -52.71
CA ASP A 15 -40.43 -4.11 -52.56
C ASP A 15 -40.28 -5.55 -53.07
N ASP A 16 -39.45 -5.77 -54.10
CA ASP A 16 -38.99 -7.12 -54.51
C ASP A 16 -38.38 -7.89 -53.32
N VAL A 17 -37.46 -7.25 -52.58
CA VAL A 17 -36.78 -7.88 -51.43
C VAL A 17 -37.73 -8.07 -50.25
N ALA A 18 -38.75 -7.23 -50.10
CA ALA A 18 -39.81 -7.43 -49.11
C ALA A 18 -40.60 -8.74 -49.37
N GLU A 19 -40.93 -9.04 -50.64
CA GLU A 19 -41.63 -10.28 -51.02
C GLU A 19 -40.76 -11.54 -50.82
N PHE A 20 -39.43 -11.44 -50.98
CA PHE A 20 -38.52 -12.57 -50.73
C PHE A 20 -38.36 -12.94 -49.24
N ILE A 21 -38.69 -12.08 -48.28
CA ILE A 21 -38.44 -12.34 -46.84
C ILE A 21 -39.25 -13.55 -46.30
N PRO A 22 -40.57 -13.68 -46.53
CA PRO A 22 -41.33 -14.87 -46.13
C PRO A 22 -40.82 -16.18 -46.77
N LEU A 23 -40.37 -16.13 -48.03
CA LEU A 23 -39.79 -17.27 -48.73
C LEU A 23 -38.44 -17.70 -48.12
N ILE A 24 -37.60 -16.73 -47.76
CA ILE A 24 -36.35 -16.93 -47.01
C ILE A 24 -36.62 -17.60 -45.66
N LEU A 25 -37.61 -17.12 -44.91
CA LEU A 25 -37.95 -17.65 -43.58
C LEU A 25 -38.58 -19.04 -43.63
N THR A 26 -39.36 -19.33 -44.68
CA THR A 26 -39.84 -20.68 -44.99
C THR A 26 -38.66 -21.60 -45.33
N THR A 27 -37.72 -21.15 -46.15
CA THR A 27 -36.51 -21.93 -46.52
C THR A 27 -35.63 -22.25 -45.31
N ILE A 28 -35.53 -21.34 -44.34
CA ILE A 28 -34.77 -21.52 -43.09
C ILE A 28 -35.47 -22.51 -42.12
N THR A 29 -36.79 -22.69 -42.20
CA THR A 29 -37.52 -23.68 -41.37
C THR A 29 -37.64 -25.06 -42.02
N LEU A 30 -37.25 -25.23 -43.28
CA LEU A 30 -37.19 -26.56 -43.94
C LEU A 30 -36.18 -27.48 -43.24
N GLN A 31 -36.63 -28.65 -42.79
CA GLN A 31 -35.81 -29.70 -42.19
C GLN A 31 -36.19 -31.06 -42.78
N PRO A 32 -35.23 -31.93 -43.13
CA PRO A 32 -35.54 -33.31 -43.50
C PRO A 32 -36.05 -34.09 -42.28
N LEU A 33 -37.10 -34.90 -42.48
CA LEU A 33 -37.72 -35.70 -41.41
C LEU A 33 -36.69 -36.64 -40.76
N ALA A 34 -36.81 -36.84 -39.45
CA ALA A 34 -35.88 -37.66 -38.67
C ALA A 34 -35.72 -39.09 -39.21
N GLN A 35 -36.79 -39.68 -39.73
CA GLN A 35 -36.79 -41.00 -40.37
C GLN A 35 -35.84 -41.07 -41.58
N HIS A 36 -35.71 -40.00 -42.37
CA HIS A 36 -34.87 -39.99 -43.56
C HIS A 36 -33.37 -39.84 -43.22
N ARG A 37 -33.02 -39.13 -42.13
CA ARG A 37 -31.62 -39.09 -41.63
C ARG A 37 -31.12 -40.43 -41.11
N MET A 38 -32.01 -41.29 -40.62
CA MET A 38 -31.69 -42.64 -40.16
C MET A 38 -31.51 -43.64 -41.32
N SER A 39 -31.79 -43.24 -42.56
CA SER A 39 -31.64 -44.13 -43.72
C SER A 39 -30.17 -44.24 -44.17
N PRO A 40 -29.68 -45.43 -44.56
CA PRO A 40 -28.31 -45.62 -45.05
C PRO A 40 -28.07 -44.96 -46.42
N ALA A 41 -29.12 -44.50 -47.11
CA ALA A 41 -29.05 -43.76 -48.37
C ALA A 41 -28.93 -42.23 -48.19
N PHE A 42 -28.85 -41.73 -46.94
CA PHE A 42 -28.77 -40.30 -46.66
C PHE A 42 -27.40 -39.72 -47.06
N ASN A 43 -27.34 -39.05 -48.23
CA ASN A 43 -26.13 -38.36 -48.65
C ASN A 43 -25.87 -37.14 -47.75
N LYS A 44 -24.83 -37.23 -46.91
CA LYS A 44 -24.41 -36.18 -45.98
C LYS A 44 -23.85 -34.95 -46.68
N GLU A 45 -23.20 -35.09 -47.83
CA GLU A 45 -22.58 -33.98 -48.57
C GLU A 45 -23.64 -33.04 -49.12
N VAL A 46 -24.66 -33.59 -49.80
CA VAL A 46 -25.82 -32.82 -50.29
C VAL A 46 -26.58 -32.13 -49.14
N PHE A 47 -26.64 -32.76 -47.96
CA PHE A 47 -27.21 -32.12 -46.77
C PHE A 47 -26.33 -30.99 -46.21
N VAL A 48 -24.99 -31.13 -46.23
CA VAL A 48 -24.04 -30.07 -45.87
C VAL A 48 -24.17 -28.88 -46.83
N ASP A 49 -24.27 -29.11 -48.13
CA ASP A 49 -24.44 -28.05 -49.13
C ASP A 49 -25.80 -27.34 -48.99
N PHE A 50 -26.87 -28.08 -48.72
CA PHE A 50 -28.19 -27.49 -48.43
C PHE A 50 -28.16 -26.66 -47.14
N MET A 51 -27.55 -27.16 -46.07
CA MET A 51 -27.33 -26.41 -44.82
C MET A 51 -26.46 -25.16 -45.06
N ALA A 52 -25.44 -25.24 -45.93
CA ALA A 52 -24.63 -24.09 -46.31
C ALA A 52 -25.47 -23.03 -47.04
N ALA A 53 -26.33 -23.44 -47.98
CA ALA A 53 -27.26 -22.53 -48.65
C ALA A 53 -28.24 -21.87 -47.65
N GLN A 54 -28.81 -22.63 -46.70
CA GLN A 54 -29.65 -22.08 -45.63
C GLN A 54 -28.89 -21.08 -44.74
N ILE A 55 -27.64 -21.37 -44.35
CA ILE A 55 -26.82 -20.49 -43.51
C ILE A 55 -26.38 -19.22 -44.27
N LYS A 56 -26.04 -19.30 -45.57
CA LYS A 56 -25.78 -18.13 -46.40
C LYS A 56 -27.03 -17.26 -46.57
N THR A 57 -28.20 -17.88 -46.70
CA THR A 57 -29.50 -17.21 -46.82
C THR A 57 -29.88 -16.49 -45.52
N LEU A 58 -29.69 -17.14 -44.36
CA LEU A 58 -29.82 -16.52 -43.04
C LEU A 58 -28.81 -15.37 -42.84
N SER A 59 -27.58 -15.52 -43.35
CA SER A 59 -26.54 -14.46 -43.28
C SER A 59 -26.91 -13.24 -44.12
N PHE A 60 -27.53 -13.44 -45.28
CA PHE A 60 -28.10 -12.35 -46.09
C PHE A 60 -29.28 -11.67 -45.36
N LEU A 61 -30.20 -12.45 -44.79
CA LEU A 61 -31.30 -11.92 -43.99
C LEU A 61 -30.77 -11.08 -42.82
N ALA A 62 -29.75 -11.56 -42.10
CA ALA A 62 -29.12 -10.87 -40.97
C ALA A 62 -28.50 -9.51 -41.35
N TYR A 63 -28.08 -9.33 -42.61
CA TYR A 63 -27.60 -8.04 -43.13
C TYR A 63 -28.75 -7.04 -43.38
N ILE A 64 -29.86 -7.50 -43.97
CA ILE A 64 -31.02 -6.64 -44.30
C ILE A 64 -32.02 -6.47 -43.14
N VAL A 65 -31.89 -7.22 -42.04
CA VAL A 65 -32.90 -7.33 -40.96
C VAL A 65 -33.23 -6.00 -40.27
N LYS A 66 -32.28 -5.04 -40.27
CA LYS A 66 -32.48 -3.68 -39.73
C LYS A 66 -33.28 -2.74 -40.65
N ILE A 67 -33.56 -3.16 -41.86
CA ILE A 67 -34.26 -2.36 -42.89
C ILE A 67 -35.72 -2.77 -42.95
N TYR A 68 -35.99 -4.08 -43.03
CA TYR A 68 -37.33 -4.66 -43.14
C TYR A 68 -37.87 -5.14 -41.80
N GLN A 69 -37.62 -4.36 -40.73
CA GLN A 69 -37.83 -4.82 -39.35
C GLN A 69 -39.28 -5.25 -39.08
N ASP A 70 -40.28 -4.56 -39.65
CA ASP A 70 -41.70 -4.87 -39.46
C ASP A 70 -42.13 -6.20 -40.13
N ILE A 71 -41.62 -6.46 -41.33
CA ILE A 71 -41.91 -7.70 -42.08
C ILE A 71 -41.27 -8.91 -41.38
N VAL A 72 -40.03 -8.76 -40.90
CA VAL A 72 -39.35 -9.82 -40.14
C VAL A 72 -39.98 -9.99 -38.75
N ASN A 73 -40.51 -8.92 -38.13
CA ASN A 73 -41.27 -9.00 -36.88
C ASN A 73 -42.52 -9.88 -37.03
N ALA A 74 -43.27 -9.76 -38.14
CA ALA A 74 -44.46 -10.58 -38.41
C ALA A 74 -44.15 -12.09 -38.46
N HIS A 75 -43.02 -12.46 -39.04
CA HIS A 75 -42.55 -13.86 -39.17
C HIS A 75 -41.52 -14.28 -38.10
N SER A 76 -41.40 -13.51 -37.01
CA SER A 76 -40.31 -13.66 -36.02
C SER A 76 -40.27 -15.00 -35.28
N SER A 77 -41.41 -15.69 -35.14
CA SER A 77 -41.49 -17.04 -34.57
C SER A 77 -40.83 -18.09 -35.47
N GLN A 78 -41.06 -18.01 -36.79
CA GLN A 78 -40.44 -18.89 -37.80
C GLN A 78 -38.93 -18.65 -37.85
N LEU A 79 -38.47 -17.39 -37.76
CA LEU A 79 -37.05 -17.06 -37.66
C LEU A 79 -36.39 -17.70 -36.43
N ALA A 80 -37.03 -17.60 -35.26
CA ALA A 80 -36.48 -18.16 -34.03
C ALA A 80 -36.39 -19.70 -34.07
N GLN A 81 -37.48 -20.36 -34.46
CA GLN A 81 -37.53 -21.82 -34.59
C GLN A 81 -36.56 -22.35 -35.65
N GLY A 82 -36.44 -21.65 -36.79
CA GLY A 82 -35.52 -22.00 -37.87
C GLY A 82 -34.06 -21.83 -37.47
N MET A 83 -33.69 -20.72 -36.80
CA MET A 83 -32.32 -20.50 -36.32
C MET A 83 -31.90 -21.55 -35.28
N LEU A 84 -32.79 -21.91 -34.34
CA LEU A 84 -32.57 -22.99 -33.39
C LEU A 84 -32.45 -24.35 -34.07
N GLY A 85 -33.31 -24.62 -35.06
CA GLY A 85 -33.21 -25.80 -35.92
C GLY A 85 -31.84 -25.91 -36.59
N LEU A 86 -31.35 -24.84 -37.22
CA LEU A 86 -30.03 -24.83 -37.85
C LEU A 86 -28.89 -25.06 -36.83
N LEU A 87 -28.99 -24.55 -35.60
CA LEU A 87 -27.99 -24.78 -34.54
C LEU A 87 -27.98 -26.26 -34.09
N VAL A 88 -29.15 -26.84 -33.79
CA VAL A 88 -29.29 -28.25 -33.39
C VAL A 88 -28.84 -29.21 -34.52
N LEU A 89 -29.09 -28.84 -35.78
CA LEU A 89 -28.87 -29.70 -36.95
C LEU A 89 -27.52 -29.48 -37.65
N CYS A 90 -26.73 -28.49 -37.24
CA CYS A 90 -25.44 -28.20 -37.85
C CYS A 90 -24.43 -29.35 -37.60
N PRO A 91 -23.92 -30.02 -38.64
CA PRO A 91 -23.02 -31.17 -38.50
C PRO A 91 -21.68 -30.76 -37.86
N GLN A 92 -21.22 -31.61 -36.93
CA GLN A 92 -20.02 -31.40 -36.11
C GLN A 92 -18.72 -31.36 -36.92
N GLU A 93 -18.72 -31.97 -38.10
CA GLU A 93 -17.59 -32.08 -39.03
C GLU A 93 -17.25 -30.72 -39.68
N VAL A 94 -18.21 -29.80 -39.79
CA VAL A 94 -18.13 -28.60 -40.65
C VAL A 94 -18.10 -27.30 -39.83
N ALA A 95 -17.07 -27.15 -38.99
CA ALA A 95 -16.92 -26.03 -38.05
C ALA A 95 -17.03 -24.62 -38.69
N HIS A 96 -16.69 -24.46 -39.97
CA HIS A 96 -16.77 -23.17 -40.66
C HIS A 96 -18.22 -22.70 -40.90
N LEU A 97 -19.16 -23.63 -41.19
CA LEU A 97 -20.58 -23.29 -41.33
C LEU A 97 -21.17 -22.86 -39.98
N ARG A 98 -20.80 -23.53 -38.89
CA ARG A 98 -21.22 -23.15 -37.54
C ARG A 98 -20.69 -21.77 -37.13
N LYS A 99 -19.49 -21.40 -37.58
CA LYS A 99 -18.93 -20.04 -37.41
C LYS A 99 -19.79 -18.99 -38.11
N GLU A 100 -20.18 -19.20 -39.36
CA GLU A 100 -21.04 -18.26 -40.09
C GLU A 100 -22.44 -18.17 -39.49
N LEU A 101 -23.02 -19.30 -39.08
CA LEU A 101 -24.31 -19.35 -38.36
C LEU A 101 -24.27 -18.54 -37.05
N LEU A 102 -23.21 -18.65 -36.25
CA LEU A 102 -23.04 -17.83 -35.03
C LEU A 102 -22.85 -16.34 -35.33
N ILE A 103 -22.22 -15.97 -36.45
CA ILE A 103 -22.10 -14.58 -36.89
C ILE A 103 -23.45 -14.02 -37.35
N ALA A 104 -24.21 -14.77 -38.15
CA ALA A 104 -25.56 -14.40 -38.56
C ALA A 104 -26.50 -14.25 -37.35
N ALA A 105 -26.46 -15.22 -36.42
CA ALA A 105 -27.20 -15.16 -35.16
C ALA A 105 -26.82 -13.91 -34.34
N ARG A 106 -25.53 -13.54 -34.24
CA ARG A 106 -25.11 -12.30 -33.57
C ARG A 106 -25.78 -11.07 -34.14
N HIS A 107 -25.80 -10.94 -35.46
CA HIS A 107 -26.38 -9.78 -36.14
C HIS A 107 -27.90 -9.69 -35.98
N ILE A 108 -28.60 -10.84 -35.97
CA ILE A 108 -30.04 -10.92 -35.70
C ILE A 108 -30.34 -10.56 -34.23
N LEU A 109 -29.66 -11.18 -33.27
CA LEU A 109 -29.87 -10.98 -31.83
C LEU A 109 -29.46 -9.57 -31.34
N ALA A 110 -28.64 -8.84 -32.12
CA ALA A 110 -28.35 -7.43 -31.88
C ALA A 110 -29.55 -6.49 -32.16
N THR A 111 -30.59 -6.96 -32.85
CA THR A 111 -31.83 -6.20 -33.12
C THR A 111 -32.91 -6.47 -32.06
N GLU A 112 -34.05 -5.80 -32.16
CA GLU A 112 -35.16 -5.91 -31.21
C GLU A 112 -35.89 -7.27 -31.26
N LEU A 113 -35.71 -8.02 -32.36
CA LEU A 113 -36.18 -9.40 -32.54
C LEU A 113 -35.75 -10.33 -31.39
N ARG A 114 -34.65 -10.02 -30.68
CA ARG A 114 -34.17 -10.72 -29.48
C ARG A 114 -35.25 -11.00 -28.43
N ASN A 115 -36.25 -10.13 -28.30
CA ASN A 115 -37.34 -10.29 -27.32
C ASN A 115 -38.21 -11.53 -27.62
N LYS A 116 -38.23 -12.02 -28.86
CA LYS A 116 -38.94 -13.25 -29.25
C LYS A 116 -38.16 -14.53 -28.91
N PHE A 117 -36.84 -14.43 -28.70
CA PHE A 117 -35.99 -15.57 -28.32
C PHE A 117 -36.05 -15.90 -26.82
N VAL A 118 -36.73 -15.09 -25.99
CA VAL A 118 -36.97 -15.34 -24.55
C VAL A 118 -37.48 -16.76 -24.30
N GLY A 119 -38.58 -17.14 -24.97
CA GLY A 119 -39.24 -18.43 -24.77
C GLY A 119 -38.45 -19.66 -25.24
N CYS A 120 -37.24 -19.48 -25.78
CA CYS A 120 -36.34 -20.56 -26.19
C CYS A 120 -34.93 -20.41 -25.60
N ILE A 121 -34.70 -19.47 -24.67
CA ILE A 121 -33.35 -19.12 -24.22
C ILE A 121 -32.65 -20.27 -23.48
N GLU A 122 -33.41 -21.16 -22.82
CA GLU A 122 -32.86 -22.38 -22.20
C GLU A 122 -32.14 -23.30 -23.19
N GLN A 123 -32.61 -23.37 -24.45
CA GLN A 123 -31.95 -24.15 -25.50
C GLN A 123 -30.65 -23.47 -26.01
N LEU A 124 -30.54 -22.15 -25.84
CA LEU A 124 -29.31 -21.38 -26.14
C LEU A 124 -28.29 -21.42 -24.99
N PHE A 125 -28.69 -21.89 -23.80
CA PHE A 125 -27.79 -22.14 -22.67
C PHE A 125 -27.09 -23.49 -22.72
N ASP A 126 -27.56 -24.44 -23.55
CA ASP A 126 -26.85 -25.70 -23.78
C ASP A 126 -25.65 -25.49 -24.72
N GLU A 127 -24.45 -25.67 -24.19
CA GLU A 127 -23.19 -25.62 -24.95
C GLU A 127 -23.18 -26.61 -26.12
N ASN A 128 -23.83 -27.76 -25.99
CA ASN A 128 -23.90 -28.77 -27.06
C ASN A 128 -24.74 -28.27 -28.24
N ILE A 129 -25.79 -27.51 -27.99
CA ILE A 129 -26.65 -26.90 -29.03
C ILE A 129 -25.97 -25.66 -29.62
N LEU A 130 -25.37 -24.81 -28.80
CA LEU A 130 -24.76 -23.56 -29.29
C LEU A 130 -23.43 -23.80 -30.03
N ILE A 131 -22.51 -24.55 -29.44
CA ILE A 131 -21.12 -24.71 -29.90
C ILE A 131 -20.93 -26.04 -30.67
N GLY A 132 -21.70 -27.07 -30.34
CA GLY A 132 -21.60 -28.40 -30.97
C GLY A 132 -20.55 -29.32 -30.34
N THR A 133 -20.64 -30.60 -30.67
CA THR A 133 -19.77 -31.69 -30.19
C THR A 133 -18.39 -31.73 -30.87
N GLY A 134 -18.20 -31.02 -32.00
CA GLY A 134 -16.98 -31.06 -32.79
C GLY A 134 -15.82 -30.32 -32.11
N TRP A 135 -14.72 -31.01 -31.81
CA TRP A 135 -13.59 -30.47 -31.01
C TRP A 135 -12.99 -29.18 -31.59
N THR A 136 -12.81 -29.09 -32.90
CA THR A 136 -12.29 -27.89 -33.59
C THR A 136 -13.25 -26.70 -33.49
N ALA A 137 -14.57 -26.96 -33.49
CA ALA A 137 -15.57 -25.92 -33.23
C ALA A 137 -15.55 -25.50 -31.75
N TYR A 138 -15.38 -26.46 -30.83
CA TYR A 138 -15.33 -26.22 -29.40
C TYR A 138 -14.14 -25.37 -28.95
N GLU A 139 -12.93 -25.58 -29.48
CA GLU A 139 -11.80 -24.72 -29.14
C GLU A 139 -11.90 -23.32 -29.78
N SER A 140 -12.30 -23.24 -31.06
CA SER A 140 -12.28 -21.97 -31.82
C SER A 140 -13.50 -21.06 -31.66
N LEU A 141 -14.71 -21.61 -31.43
CA LEU A 141 -15.95 -20.84 -31.43
C LEU A 141 -16.42 -20.39 -30.04
N ARG A 142 -15.93 -21.00 -28.95
CA ARG A 142 -16.32 -20.64 -27.57
C ARG A 142 -16.25 -19.13 -27.26
N PRO A 143 -15.18 -18.38 -27.59
CA PRO A 143 -15.13 -16.94 -27.34
C PRO A 143 -16.22 -16.16 -28.06
N LEU A 144 -16.54 -16.55 -29.30
CA LEU A 144 -17.64 -15.95 -30.06
C LEU A 144 -18.99 -16.31 -29.42
N ALA A 145 -19.27 -17.60 -29.24
CA ALA A 145 -20.53 -18.12 -28.70
C ALA A 145 -20.88 -17.55 -27.32
N TYR A 146 -19.92 -17.50 -26.39
CA TYR A 146 -20.16 -16.90 -25.08
C TYR A 146 -20.31 -15.37 -25.14
N SER A 147 -19.66 -14.68 -26.09
CA SER A 147 -19.91 -13.23 -26.28
C SER A 147 -21.30 -12.95 -26.87
N THR A 148 -21.78 -13.74 -27.83
CA THR A 148 -23.12 -13.57 -28.41
C THR A 148 -24.22 -13.91 -27.41
N LEU A 149 -24.03 -14.97 -26.61
CA LEU A 149 -24.93 -15.34 -25.53
C LEU A 149 -24.96 -14.27 -24.43
N ALA A 150 -23.81 -13.69 -24.08
CA ALA A 150 -23.73 -12.62 -23.10
C ALA A 150 -24.37 -11.31 -23.58
N ASP A 151 -24.15 -10.92 -24.84
CA ASP A 151 -24.82 -9.78 -25.47
C ASP A 151 -26.35 -9.99 -25.43
N LEU A 152 -26.84 -11.18 -25.78
CA LEU A 152 -28.26 -11.52 -25.72
C LEU A 152 -28.83 -11.41 -24.29
N VAL A 153 -28.23 -12.13 -23.33
CA VAL A 153 -28.67 -12.14 -21.93
C VAL A 153 -28.63 -10.74 -21.33
N HIS A 154 -27.60 -9.93 -21.64
CA HIS A 154 -27.53 -8.55 -21.16
C HIS A 154 -28.73 -7.72 -21.63
N HIS A 155 -29.09 -7.76 -22.91
CA HIS A 155 -30.19 -6.96 -23.43
C HIS A 155 -31.57 -7.49 -23.00
N VAL A 156 -31.71 -8.81 -22.82
CA VAL A 156 -32.99 -9.46 -22.53
C VAL A 156 -33.28 -9.59 -21.03
N ARG A 157 -32.28 -9.43 -20.14
CA ARG A 157 -32.33 -9.64 -18.67
C ARG A 157 -33.59 -9.16 -17.93
N GLN A 158 -34.24 -8.08 -18.36
CA GLN A 158 -35.46 -7.56 -17.73
C GLN A 158 -36.70 -8.45 -17.98
N HIS A 159 -36.71 -9.21 -19.07
CA HIS A 159 -37.83 -10.06 -19.50
C HIS A 159 -37.66 -11.54 -19.11
N LEU A 160 -36.53 -11.92 -18.48
CA LEU A 160 -36.26 -13.30 -18.05
C LEU A 160 -36.91 -13.60 -16.69
N PRO A 161 -37.49 -14.80 -16.49
CA PRO A 161 -37.92 -15.30 -15.19
C PRO A 161 -36.72 -15.76 -14.34
N LEU A 162 -36.92 -15.97 -13.03
CA LEU A 162 -35.83 -16.33 -12.11
C LEU A 162 -35.14 -17.68 -12.48
N ARG A 163 -35.85 -18.63 -13.09
CA ARG A 163 -35.28 -19.92 -13.55
C ARG A 163 -34.21 -19.72 -14.63
N ASP A 164 -34.53 -18.96 -15.67
CA ASP A 164 -33.64 -18.70 -16.80
C ASP A 164 -32.45 -17.83 -16.36
N LEU A 165 -32.67 -16.90 -15.42
CA LEU A 165 -31.60 -16.13 -14.76
C LEU A 165 -30.65 -17.05 -13.97
N ALA A 166 -31.16 -18.05 -13.26
CA ALA A 166 -30.34 -19.03 -12.55
C ALA A 166 -29.54 -19.93 -13.50
N ALA A 167 -30.13 -20.33 -14.64
CA ALA A 167 -29.44 -21.08 -15.70
C ALA A 167 -28.31 -20.25 -16.32
N ALA A 168 -28.57 -18.98 -16.67
CA ALA A 168 -27.56 -18.06 -17.16
C ALA A 168 -26.41 -17.89 -16.14
N VAL A 169 -26.74 -17.68 -14.86
CA VAL A 169 -25.75 -17.58 -13.78
C VAL A 169 -24.88 -18.84 -13.70
N ALA A 170 -25.44 -20.04 -13.86
CA ALA A 170 -24.69 -21.29 -13.85
C ALA A 170 -23.67 -21.38 -15.01
N VAL A 171 -24.10 -21.07 -16.25
CA VAL A 171 -23.22 -21.09 -17.44
C VAL A 171 -22.10 -20.05 -17.31
N PHE A 172 -22.43 -18.79 -16.99
CA PHE A 172 -21.40 -17.77 -16.84
C PHE A 172 -20.50 -17.97 -15.62
N SER A 173 -20.97 -18.64 -14.55
CA SER A 173 -20.09 -19.07 -13.45
C SER A 173 -19.05 -20.11 -13.88
N LYS A 174 -19.45 -21.08 -14.71
CA LYS A 174 -18.51 -22.05 -15.31
C LYS A 174 -17.45 -21.33 -16.14
N ASN A 175 -17.87 -20.38 -16.98
CA ASN A 175 -16.97 -19.58 -17.84
C ASN A 175 -15.99 -18.70 -17.06
N VAL A 176 -16.34 -18.25 -15.84
CA VAL A 176 -15.41 -17.52 -14.96
C VAL A 176 -14.30 -18.44 -14.44
N HIS A 177 -14.57 -19.72 -14.21
CA HIS A 177 -13.59 -20.68 -13.69
C HIS A 177 -12.77 -21.42 -14.77
N ASP A 178 -13.25 -21.50 -16.01
CA ASP A 178 -12.54 -22.17 -17.10
C ASP A 178 -11.26 -21.42 -17.51
N GLU A 179 -10.10 -21.96 -17.13
CA GLU A 179 -8.78 -21.40 -17.46
C GLU A 179 -8.36 -21.63 -18.93
N SER A 180 -9.12 -22.42 -19.71
CA SER A 180 -8.94 -22.55 -21.16
C SER A 180 -9.61 -21.42 -21.97
N LEU A 181 -10.39 -20.54 -21.32
CA LEU A 181 -10.98 -19.36 -21.95
C LEU A 181 -10.10 -18.11 -21.75
N PRO A 182 -10.04 -17.20 -22.75
CA PRO A 182 -9.33 -15.93 -22.60
C PRO A 182 -9.80 -15.09 -21.41
N THR A 183 -8.86 -14.37 -20.80
CA THR A 183 -9.09 -13.41 -19.69
C THR A 183 -10.18 -12.39 -20.00
N SER A 184 -10.31 -11.96 -21.25
CA SER A 184 -11.36 -11.07 -21.74
C SER A 184 -12.76 -11.69 -21.62
N ILE A 185 -12.93 -12.98 -21.92
CA ILE A 185 -14.20 -13.72 -21.79
C ILE A 185 -14.53 -13.98 -20.32
N GLN A 186 -13.54 -14.31 -19.49
CA GLN A 186 -13.72 -14.44 -18.03
C GLN A 186 -14.17 -13.10 -17.41
N THR A 187 -13.53 -11.99 -17.80
CA THR A 187 -13.85 -10.64 -17.32
C THR A 187 -15.22 -10.17 -17.82
N MET A 188 -15.56 -10.46 -19.08
CA MET A 188 -16.89 -10.22 -19.64
C MET A 188 -17.97 -10.99 -18.86
N SER A 189 -17.72 -12.27 -18.56
CA SER A 189 -18.65 -13.11 -17.77
C SER A 189 -18.86 -12.54 -16.36
N CYS A 190 -17.80 -12.03 -15.71
CA CYS A 190 -17.93 -11.33 -14.43
C CYS A 190 -18.77 -10.04 -14.54
N LYS A 191 -18.60 -9.24 -15.61
CA LYS A 191 -19.40 -8.03 -15.87
C LYS A 191 -20.87 -8.36 -16.13
N LEU A 192 -21.17 -9.46 -16.83
CA LEU A 192 -22.54 -9.90 -17.03
C LEU A 192 -23.19 -10.33 -15.71
N LEU A 193 -22.50 -11.16 -14.92
CA LEU A 193 -22.99 -11.59 -13.60
C LEU A 193 -23.28 -10.38 -12.69
N LEU A 194 -22.42 -9.36 -12.68
CA LEU A 194 -22.66 -8.08 -11.98
C LEU A 194 -23.96 -7.40 -12.49
N ASN A 195 -24.13 -7.29 -13.80
CA ASN A 195 -25.33 -6.69 -14.42
C ASN A 195 -26.62 -7.48 -14.20
N LEU A 196 -26.55 -8.76 -13.83
CA LEU A 196 -27.72 -9.59 -13.50
C LEU A 196 -28.19 -9.44 -12.05
N VAL A 197 -27.35 -8.96 -11.13
CA VAL A 197 -27.69 -8.85 -9.69
C VAL A 197 -28.99 -8.08 -9.46
N GLU A 198 -29.14 -6.92 -10.09
CA GLU A 198 -30.32 -6.05 -9.91
C GLU A 198 -31.60 -6.66 -10.54
N CYS A 199 -31.44 -7.43 -11.63
CA CYS A 199 -32.55 -8.15 -12.25
C CYS A 199 -32.98 -9.35 -11.39
N ILE A 200 -32.02 -10.10 -10.83
CA ILE A 200 -32.27 -11.19 -9.88
C ILE A 200 -32.98 -10.65 -8.63
N ARG A 201 -32.50 -9.53 -8.06
CA ARG A 201 -33.16 -8.86 -6.92
C ARG A 201 -34.60 -8.48 -7.25
N THR A 202 -34.80 -7.73 -8.35
CA THR A 202 -36.14 -7.25 -8.77
C THR A 202 -37.11 -8.39 -9.07
N ARG A 203 -36.65 -9.49 -9.69
CA ARG A 203 -37.49 -10.68 -9.92
C ARG A 203 -37.72 -11.49 -8.65
N SER A 204 -36.74 -11.60 -7.75
CA SER A 204 -36.91 -12.25 -6.44
C SER A 204 -37.97 -11.55 -5.57
N ASP A 205 -38.05 -10.21 -5.63
CA ASP A 205 -39.06 -9.42 -4.92
C ASP A 205 -40.48 -9.58 -5.51
N GLN A 206 -40.60 -10.01 -6.78
CA GLN A 206 -41.87 -10.22 -7.50
C GLN A 206 -42.35 -11.68 -7.45
N GLU A 207 -41.43 -12.63 -7.65
CA GLU A 207 -41.70 -14.07 -7.77
C GLU A 207 -41.55 -14.81 -6.42
N SER A 208 -41.19 -14.10 -5.35
CA SER A 208 -40.91 -14.61 -3.98
C SER A 208 -39.91 -15.78 -3.86
N GLY A 209 -39.12 -16.02 -4.91
CA GLY A 209 -38.16 -17.13 -4.98
C GLY A 209 -36.80 -16.88 -4.31
N ASN A 210 -35.91 -17.89 -4.37
CA ASN A 210 -34.61 -17.94 -3.68
C ASN A 210 -33.51 -17.02 -4.27
N GLY A 211 -33.81 -15.76 -4.59
CA GLY A 211 -32.83 -14.82 -5.15
C GLY A 211 -31.61 -14.60 -4.24
N ARG A 212 -31.80 -14.58 -2.92
CA ARG A 212 -30.70 -14.50 -1.93
C ARG A 212 -29.70 -15.65 -2.08
N GLU A 213 -30.19 -16.89 -2.21
CA GLU A 213 -29.34 -18.08 -2.39
C GLU A 213 -28.54 -18.03 -3.69
N LEU A 214 -29.16 -17.57 -4.78
CA LEU A 214 -28.49 -17.38 -6.07
C LEU A 214 -27.38 -16.32 -5.98
N LEU A 215 -27.63 -15.20 -5.31
CA LEU A 215 -26.63 -14.15 -5.08
C LEU A 215 -25.46 -14.64 -4.20
N ILE A 216 -25.72 -15.46 -3.18
CA ILE A 216 -24.66 -16.07 -2.34
C ILE A 216 -23.82 -17.06 -3.16
N ARG A 217 -24.45 -17.83 -4.06
CA ARG A 217 -23.73 -18.72 -4.99
C ARG A 217 -22.85 -17.93 -5.97
N MET A 218 -23.31 -16.78 -6.47
CA MET A 218 -22.50 -15.86 -7.28
C MET A 218 -21.33 -15.27 -6.47
N LEU A 219 -21.54 -14.95 -5.20
CA LEU A 219 -20.48 -14.51 -4.30
C LEU A 219 -19.42 -15.60 -4.08
N GLU A 220 -19.81 -16.85 -3.83
CA GLU A 220 -18.85 -17.95 -3.68
C GLU A 220 -18.05 -18.22 -4.97
N VAL A 221 -18.67 -18.13 -6.14
CA VAL A 221 -17.98 -18.18 -7.45
C VAL A 221 -16.89 -17.11 -7.55
N PHE A 222 -17.18 -15.86 -7.18
CA PHE A 222 -16.17 -14.79 -7.17
C PHE A 222 -15.08 -15.01 -6.11
N VAL A 223 -15.42 -15.50 -4.91
CA VAL A 223 -14.44 -15.87 -3.86
C VAL A 223 -13.53 -17.02 -4.31
N LEU A 224 -14.08 -18.01 -5.02
CA LEU A 224 -13.29 -19.09 -5.61
C LEU A 224 -12.42 -18.60 -6.77
N LYS A 225 -12.85 -17.60 -7.57
CA LYS A 225 -11.99 -17.00 -8.60
C LYS A 225 -10.86 -16.19 -7.98
N PHE A 226 -11.10 -15.45 -6.89
CA PHE A 226 -10.03 -14.83 -6.10
C PHE A 226 -9.03 -15.86 -5.58
N LYS A 227 -9.49 -17.01 -5.08
CA LYS A 227 -8.62 -18.14 -4.66
C LYS A 227 -7.75 -18.66 -5.81
N THR A 228 -8.30 -18.82 -7.02
CA THR A 228 -7.56 -19.22 -8.22
C THR A 228 -6.49 -18.19 -8.59
N ILE A 229 -6.86 -16.91 -8.69
CA ILE A 229 -5.92 -15.81 -8.99
C ILE A 229 -4.79 -15.76 -7.95
N ALA A 230 -5.15 -15.81 -6.65
CA ALA A 230 -4.21 -15.71 -5.54
C ALA A 230 -3.23 -16.89 -5.43
N LYS A 231 -3.64 -18.12 -5.79
CA LYS A 231 -2.83 -19.33 -5.62
C LYS A 231 -2.07 -19.78 -6.87
N LEU A 232 -2.64 -19.61 -8.07
CA LEU A 232 -2.03 -20.09 -9.32
C LEU A 232 -1.42 -18.94 -10.11
N GLN A 233 -2.22 -17.90 -10.38
CA GLN A 233 -1.85 -16.87 -11.35
C GLN A 233 -0.84 -15.87 -10.76
N LEU A 234 -1.03 -15.44 -9.50
CA LEU A 234 -0.15 -14.48 -8.84
C LEU A 234 1.31 -14.99 -8.70
N PRO A 235 1.59 -16.23 -8.24
CA PRO A 235 2.97 -16.73 -8.18
C PRO A 235 3.64 -16.82 -9.56
N MET A 236 2.91 -17.27 -10.59
CA MET A 236 3.43 -17.34 -11.97
C MET A 236 3.77 -15.95 -12.51
N LEU A 237 2.92 -14.96 -12.27
CA LEU A 237 3.17 -13.56 -12.67
C LEU A 237 4.34 -12.96 -11.90
N MET A 238 4.48 -13.23 -10.59
CA MET A 238 5.64 -12.81 -9.78
C MET A 238 6.95 -13.44 -10.27
N GLN A 239 6.90 -14.68 -10.78
CA GLN A 239 8.06 -15.35 -11.38
C GLN A 239 8.42 -14.73 -12.74
N LYS A 240 7.45 -14.57 -13.66
CA LYS A 240 7.66 -13.90 -14.95
C LYS A 240 8.21 -12.47 -14.77
N SER A 241 7.66 -11.69 -13.84
CA SER A 241 8.16 -10.32 -13.58
C SER A 241 9.57 -10.26 -12.97
N ARG A 242 9.99 -11.30 -12.23
CA ARG A 242 11.36 -11.43 -11.72
C ARG A 242 12.36 -11.85 -12.81
N GLN A 243 11.93 -12.65 -13.78
CA GLN A 243 12.74 -13.05 -14.93
C GLN A 243 12.89 -11.93 -15.97
N GLN A 244 11.90 -11.02 -16.07
CA GLN A 244 11.94 -9.84 -16.93
C GLN A 244 12.68 -8.62 -16.33
N ALA A 245 13.14 -8.71 -15.07
CA ALA A 245 14.05 -7.71 -14.52
C ALA A 245 15.45 -7.94 -15.11
N PRO A 246 16.06 -6.97 -15.82
CA PRO A 246 17.36 -7.17 -16.46
C PRO A 246 18.44 -7.43 -15.39
N GLN A 247 19.15 -8.55 -15.55
CA GLN A 247 20.30 -8.87 -14.72
C GLN A 247 21.37 -7.80 -14.95
N GLN A 248 21.75 -7.08 -13.89
CA GLN A 248 22.94 -6.24 -13.93
C GLN A 248 24.17 -7.16 -14.00
N PRO A 249 25.06 -7.03 -15.00
CA PRO A 249 26.30 -7.80 -15.02
C PRO A 249 27.19 -7.43 -13.82
N PRO A 250 27.97 -8.38 -13.27
CA PRO A 250 28.79 -8.15 -12.09
C PRO A 250 29.92 -7.16 -12.35
N GLN A 251 30.41 -6.55 -11.27
CA GLN A 251 31.41 -5.48 -11.29
C GLN A 251 32.78 -5.97 -11.79
N SER A 252 33.42 -5.16 -12.65
CA SER A 252 34.84 -5.23 -12.97
C SER A 252 35.52 -3.89 -12.68
N THR A 253 36.83 -3.90 -12.43
CA THR A 253 37.51 -2.90 -11.59
C THR A 253 38.31 -1.82 -12.32
N THR A 254 38.08 -0.55 -11.95
CA THR A 254 39.07 0.56 -11.93
C THR A 254 39.60 1.08 -13.30
N PRO A 255 40.43 2.16 -13.37
CA PRO A 255 40.01 3.55 -13.08
C PRO A 255 40.48 4.58 -14.14
N GLY A 256 39.90 5.79 -14.20
CA GLY A 256 40.40 6.86 -15.09
C GLY A 256 39.71 8.23 -14.98
N ALA A 257 40.46 9.31 -15.22
CA ALA A 257 40.09 10.73 -15.04
C ALA A 257 39.00 11.30 -15.98
N GLY A 258 38.40 12.43 -15.59
CA GLY A 258 37.58 13.32 -16.45
C GLY A 258 38.41 14.49 -17.03
N PRO A 259 37.86 15.72 -17.25
CA PRO A 259 36.49 16.22 -16.96
C PRO A 259 35.87 17.10 -18.09
N LEU A 260 34.83 17.88 -17.76
CA LEU A 260 34.20 19.00 -18.52
C LEU A 260 33.27 18.65 -19.70
N GLY A 261 32.31 19.56 -20.01
CA GLY A 261 31.41 19.48 -21.18
C GLY A 261 29.96 19.92 -20.93
N THR A 262 29.65 21.21 -21.05
CA THR A 262 28.30 21.79 -20.81
C THR A 262 27.33 21.69 -22.00
N SER A 263 26.04 21.82 -21.68
CA SER A 263 24.93 22.33 -22.52
C SER A 263 24.52 21.60 -23.81
N LEU A 264 23.27 21.12 -23.82
CA LEU A 264 22.48 20.83 -25.03
C LEU A 264 21.70 22.07 -25.48
N SER A 265 21.52 22.23 -26.79
CA SER A 265 20.51 23.12 -27.38
C SER A 265 19.93 22.53 -28.68
N VAL A 266 18.63 22.21 -28.66
CA VAL A 266 17.57 22.58 -29.65
C VAL A 266 18.01 22.77 -31.12
N PRO A 267 17.35 22.15 -32.16
CA PRO A 267 15.89 22.00 -32.28
C PRO A 267 15.29 20.68 -32.84
N LEU A 268 13.99 20.52 -32.54
CA LEU A 268 12.82 20.28 -33.42
C LEU A 268 12.93 19.59 -34.81
N GLY A 269 11.95 18.71 -35.07
CA GLY A 269 11.47 18.28 -36.40
C GLY A 269 11.72 16.79 -36.72
N SER A 270 10.90 16.03 -37.46
CA SER A 270 9.48 16.08 -37.84
C SER A 270 9.26 14.98 -38.92
N THR A 271 8.13 14.26 -38.84
CA THR A 271 7.43 13.57 -39.95
C THR A 271 8.02 12.35 -40.70
N THR A 272 7.12 11.37 -40.90
CA THR A 272 6.92 10.45 -42.06
C THR A 272 7.90 9.31 -42.41
N SER A 273 7.39 8.09 -42.22
CA SER A 273 7.12 7.06 -43.27
C SER A 273 8.24 6.59 -44.21
N GLY A 274 8.59 5.30 -44.16
CA GLY A 274 9.34 4.60 -45.21
C GLY A 274 9.46 3.08 -44.97
N SER A 275 9.11 2.26 -45.96
CA SER A 275 9.04 0.79 -45.87
C SER A 275 10.03 0.06 -46.79
N GLY A 276 10.66 -1.01 -46.31
CA GLY A 276 11.38 -2.04 -47.10
C GLY A 276 12.27 -2.91 -46.17
N LEU A 277 12.20 -4.24 -46.12
CA LEU A 277 12.37 -5.32 -47.13
C LEU A 277 13.83 -5.58 -47.58
N GLY A 278 14.35 -6.77 -47.29
CA GLY A 278 15.54 -7.35 -47.95
C GLY A 278 16.37 -8.35 -47.14
N CYS A 279 16.44 -9.61 -47.62
CA CYS A 279 17.40 -10.70 -47.31
C CYS A 279 17.54 -11.19 -45.83
N LEU A 280 17.67 -12.48 -45.47
CA LEU A 280 18.13 -13.75 -46.10
C LEU A 280 19.63 -13.87 -46.36
N GLU A 281 20.34 -14.61 -45.51
CA GLU A 281 20.98 -15.93 -45.77
C GLU A 281 21.74 -16.37 -44.49
N LEU A 282 21.52 -17.57 -43.93
CA LEU A 282 22.02 -18.89 -44.35
C LEU A 282 23.56 -19.03 -44.34
N GLN A 283 24.10 -19.62 -43.27
CA GLN A 283 25.32 -20.42 -43.34
C GLN A 283 25.28 -21.56 -42.32
N ALA A 284 25.64 -22.76 -42.77
CA ALA A 284 25.75 -23.96 -41.95
C ALA A 284 27.02 -24.73 -42.32
N SER A 285 27.70 -25.31 -41.33
CA SER A 285 28.34 -26.64 -41.38
C SER A 285 29.42 -26.79 -40.30
N ARG A 286 29.36 -27.89 -39.55
CA ARG A 286 30.25 -29.06 -39.75
C ARG A 286 29.78 -30.23 -38.89
N THR A 287 30.18 -31.43 -39.28
CA THR A 287 29.69 -32.71 -38.75
C THR A 287 30.87 -33.50 -38.13
N PRO A 288 30.79 -34.80 -37.75
CA PRO A 288 30.89 -35.15 -36.34
C PRO A 288 32.00 -36.19 -36.03
N SER A 289 32.04 -36.68 -34.78
CA SER A 289 32.83 -37.85 -34.37
C SER A 289 32.03 -38.78 -33.47
N VAL A 290 32.23 -40.08 -33.65
CA VAL A 290 31.71 -41.23 -32.86
C VAL A 290 32.79 -41.73 -31.88
N GLU A 291 32.56 -42.63 -30.93
CA GLU A 291 31.41 -43.53 -30.65
C GLU A 291 30.52 -42.97 -29.50
N ASP A 292 29.74 -43.65 -28.64
CA ASP A 292 29.58 -45.06 -28.20
C ASP A 292 28.08 -45.40 -28.01
N ALA A 293 27.72 -46.68 -27.87
CA ALA A 293 26.36 -47.19 -28.07
C ALA A 293 25.79 -48.05 -26.92
N GLY A 294 24.49 -47.82 -26.62
CA GLY A 294 23.58 -48.91 -26.23
C GLY A 294 22.71 -48.71 -24.99
N ARG A 295 21.44 -48.30 -25.21
CA ARG A 295 20.25 -49.18 -25.01
C ARG A 295 18.91 -48.50 -25.31
N ALA A 296 17.94 -49.34 -25.64
CA ALA A 296 16.48 -49.12 -25.63
C ALA A 296 15.91 -47.97 -26.49
N ALA A 297 15.29 -48.31 -27.63
CA ALA A 297 14.41 -47.41 -28.36
C ALA A 297 13.06 -47.24 -27.63
N GLY A 298 12.52 -46.02 -27.64
CA GLY A 298 11.26 -45.69 -26.93
C GLY A 298 10.64 -44.36 -27.36
N LEU A 299 9.98 -44.37 -28.53
CA LEU A 299 8.96 -43.40 -29.00
C LEU A 299 9.12 -41.93 -28.55
N GLN A 300 9.76 -41.11 -29.39
CA GLN A 300 9.69 -39.65 -29.28
C GLN A 300 8.27 -39.15 -29.61
N PHE A 301 7.48 -38.85 -28.57
CA PHE A 301 6.15 -38.22 -28.70
C PHE A 301 5.86 -37.15 -27.63
N SER A 302 6.89 -36.77 -26.85
CA SER A 302 6.76 -35.93 -25.65
C SER A 302 7.14 -34.45 -25.83
N SER A 303 7.87 -34.09 -26.90
CA SER A 303 8.40 -32.72 -27.10
C SER A 303 7.32 -31.71 -27.48
N SER A 304 6.50 -31.98 -28.51
CA SER A 304 5.48 -31.03 -29.00
C SER A 304 4.35 -30.73 -28.00
N LEU A 305 4.33 -31.40 -26.84
CA LEU A 305 3.41 -31.14 -25.73
C LEU A 305 3.98 -30.14 -24.70
N ALA A 306 5.21 -29.66 -24.90
CA ALA A 306 5.80 -28.52 -24.20
C ALA A 306 5.44 -27.20 -24.89
N ASP A 307 5.70 -27.08 -26.20
CA ASP A 307 5.50 -25.85 -26.97
C ASP A 307 4.03 -25.37 -26.91
N LEU A 308 3.07 -26.30 -27.05
CA LEU A 308 1.63 -26.05 -26.90
C LEU A 308 1.20 -25.58 -25.49
N LYS A 309 2.06 -25.65 -24.48
CA LYS A 309 1.83 -25.06 -23.16
C LYS A 309 2.35 -23.63 -23.04
N GLU A 310 3.40 -23.26 -23.77
CA GLU A 310 3.92 -21.89 -23.74
C GLU A 310 2.94 -20.91 -24.40
N ASP A 311 2.36 -21.27 -25.56
CA ASP A 311 1.32 -20.46 -26.20
C ASP A 311 0.08 -20.29 -25.30
N LYS A 312 -0.36 -21.36 -24.62
CA LYS A 312 -1.50 -21.26 -23.69
C LYS A 312 -1.15 -20.43 -22.44
N ALA A 313 0.12 -20.36 -22.06
CA ALA A 313 0.63 -19.53 -20.96
C ALA A 313 0.85 -18.03 -21.31
N ASN A 314 0.59 -17.60 -22.56
CA ASN A 314 0.63 -16.19 -22.97
C ASN A 314 -0.69 -15.42 -22.75
N ASN A 315 -1.80 -16.10 -22.41
CA ASN A 315 -3.13 -15.48 -22.25
C ASN A 315 -3.32 -14.59 -21.00
N TYR A 316 -2.32 -14.48 -20.12
CA TYR A 316 -2.42 -13.79 -18.83
C TYR A 316 -1.41 -12.65 -18.70
N THR A 317 -1.82 -11.43 -19.07
CA THR A 317 -1.06 -10.21 -18.77
C THR A 317 -1.40 -9.64 -17.39
N VAL A 318 -0.48 -8.87 -16.81
CA VAL A 318 -0.72 -8.15 -15.54
C VAL A 318 -1.84 -7.13 -15.68
N VAL A 319 -2.05 -6.55 -16.88
CA VAL A 319 -3.14 -5.60 -17.17
C VAL A 319 -4.50 -6.30 -17.11
N ASP A 320 -4.64 -7.44 -17.80
CA ASP A 320 -5.89 -8.19 -17.84
C ASP A 320 -6.30 -8.67 -16.45
N CYS A 321 -5.36 -9.24 -15.70
CA CYS A 321 -5.60 -9.71 -14.34
C CYS A 321 -5.97 -8.55 -13.38
N ARG A 322 -5.36 -7.36 -13.51
CA ARG A 322 -5.79 -6.17 -12.76
C ARG A 322 -7.21 -5.74 -13.14
N SER A 323 -7.58 -5.80 -14.42
CA SER A 323 -8.94 -5.49 -14.87
C SER A 323 -9.97 -6.51 -14.35
N LEU A 324 -9.58 -7.79 -14.26
CA LEU A 324 -10.39 -8.88 -13.70
C LEU A 324 -10.56 -8.72 -12.18
N VAL A 325 -9.49 -8.44 -11.43
CA VAL A 325 -9.56 -8.17 -9.98
C VAL A 325 -10.43 -6.95 -9.69
N LYS A 326 -10.28 -5.84 -10.44
CA LYS A 326 -11.17 -4.67 -10.36
C LYS A 326 -12.63 -5.05 -10.59
N THR A 327 -12.92 -5.83 -11.64
CA THR A 327 -14.26 -6.29 -11.98
C THR A 327 -14.86 -7.17 -10.87
N LEU A 328 -14.08 -8.10 -10.31
CA LEU A 328 -14.50 -8.97 -9.21
C LEU A 328 -14.78 -8.20 -7.92
N VAL A 329 -13.96 -7.21 -7.55
CA VAL A 329 -14.18 -6.37 -6.36
C VAL A 329 -15.47 -5.56 -6.50
N CYS A 330 -15.71 -4.92 -7.65
CA CYS A 330 -16.97 -4.23 -7.93
C CYS A 330 -18.16 -5.20 -7.92
N GLY A 331 -18.02 -6.38 -8.52
CA GLY A 331 -19.05 -7.41 -8.52
C GLY A 331 -19.43 -7.89 -7.12
N VAL A 332 -18.46 -8.16 -6.25
CA VAL A 332 -18.70 -8.53 -4.85
C VAL A 332 -19.38 -7.40 -4.07
N LYS A 333 -19.02 -6.13 -4.31
CA LYS A 333 -19.71 -4.98 -3.71
C LYS A 333 -21.19 -4.94 -4.12
N THR A 334 -21.49 -5.05 -5.42
CA THR A 334 -22.87 -5.07 -5.94
C THR A 334 -23.67 -6.27 -5.43
N ILE A 335 -23.09 -7.47 -5.40
CA ILE A 335 -23.75 -8.68 -4.86
C ILE A 335 -24.06 -8.52 -3.36
N THR A 336 -23.12 -8.00 -2.57
CA THR A 336 -23.31 -7.80 -1.11
C THR A 336 -24.45 -6.81 -0.83
N TRP A 337 -24.54 -5.73 -1.61
CA TRP A 337 -25.67 -4.79 -1.56
C TRP A 337 -27.01 -5.44 -1.96
N GLY A 338 -27.01 -6.29 -2.99
CA GLY A 338 -28.19 -7.06 -3.40
C GLY A 338 -28.68 -8.03 -2.31
N ILE A 339 -27.76 -8.76 -1.66
CA ILE A 339 -28.12 -9.66 -0.54
C ILE A 339 -28.70 -8.88 0.64
N GLY A 340 -28.15 -7.70 0.94
CA GLY A 340 -28.65 -6.81 2.00
C GLY A 340 -29.97 -6.08 1.70
N THR A 341 -30.55 -6.28 0.51
CA THR A 341 -31.84 -5.69 0.08
C THR A 341 -32.90 -6.75 -0.29
N CYS A 342 -32.51 -7.98 -0.63
CA CYS A 342 -33.44 -9.12 -0.74
C CYS A 342 -34.13 -9.42 0.61
N LYS A 343 -35.46 -9.54 0.59
CA LYS A 343 -36.25 -10.00 1.76
C LYS A 343 -35.89 -11.43 2.15
N VAL A 344 -35.82 -11.70 3.45
CA VAL A 344 -35.73 -13.08 3.97
C VAL A 344 -37.15 -13.65 4.10
N PRO A 345 -37.46 -14.84 3.54
CA PRO A 345 -38.76 -15.45 3.74
C PRO A 345 -38.96 -15.78 5.22
N GLY A 346 -39.91 -15.09 5.86
CA GLY A 346 -40.22 -15.23 7.30
C GLY A 346 -39.43 -14.31 8.24
N GLY A 347 -38.52 -13.46 7.74
CA GLY A 347 -37.75 -12.52 8.55
C GLY A 347 -38.35 -11.11 8.62
N SER A 348 -38.10 -10.40 9.72
CA SER A 348 -38.41 -8.97 9.83
C SER A 348 -37.46 -8.12 8.97
N LEU A 349 -37.84 -6.89 8.63
CA LEU A 349 -37.00 -5.96 7.85
C LEU A 349 -35.71 -5.50 8.57
N GLU A 350 -35.59 -5.80 9.86
CA GLU A 350 -34.48 -5.38 10.72
C GLU A 350 -33.39 -6.47 10.81
N ASP A 351 -33.73 -7.74 10.55
CA ASP A 351 -32.82 -8.89 10.58
C ASP A 351 -31.89 -8.96 9.35
N LYS A 352 -31.01 -7.96 9.23
CA LYS A 352 -29.86 -7.94 8.30
C LYS A 352 -28.74 -8.90 8.72
N GLN A 353 -29.07 -9.97 9.43
CA GLN A 353 -28.10 -10.96 9.89
C GLN A 353 -27.76 -11.93 8.75
N PHE A 354 -26.47 -12.20 8.60
CA PHE A 354 -25.98 -13.23 7.70
C PHE A 354 -26.01 -14.58 8.42
N GLN A 355 -26.38 -15.65 7.71
CA GLN A 355 -26.29 -17.02 8.25
C GLN A 355 -24.81 -17.42 8.42
N PRO A 356 -24.46 -18.33 9.33
CA PRO A 356 -23.06 -18.76 9.52
C PRO A 356 -22.37 -19.28 8.24
N LYS A 357 -23.14 -19.89 7.33
CA LYS A 357 -22.66 -20.30 5.99
C LYS A 357 -22.25 -19.10 5.13
N GLU A 358 -23.01 -18.01 5.18
CA GLU A 358 -22.75 -16.76 4.46
C GLU A 358 -21.54 -16.03 5.06
N THR A 359 -21.45 -15.93 6.39
CA THR A 359 -20.28 -15.38 7.09
C THR A 359 -18.98 -16.11 6.72
N LEU A 360 -19.02 -17.44 6.60
CA LEU A 360 -17.87 -18.24 6.18
C LEU A 360 -17.39 -17.89 4.76
N VAL A 361 -18.30 -17.50 3.84
CA VAL A 361 -17.93 -17.00 2.50
C VAL A 361 -17.22 -15.64 2.61
N PHE A 362 -17.62 -14.75 3.52
CA PHE A 362 -16.93 -13.48 3.76
C PHE A 362 -15.56 -13.65 4.46
N ILE A 363 -15.40 -14.61 5.38
CA ILE A 363 -14.08 -14.97 5.94
C ILE A 363 -13.14 -15.48 4.84
N ARG A 364 -13.65 -16.31 3.92
CA ARG A 364 -12.92 -16.76 2.72
C ARG A 364 -12.61 -15.60 1.77
N LEU A 365 -13.53 -14.66 1.58
CA LEU A 365 -13.33 -13.45 0.77
C LEU A 365 -12.15 -12.63 1.30
N VAL A 366 -12.13 -12.29 2.60
CA VAL A 366 -11.01 -11.54 3.20
C VAL A 366 -9.68 -12.26 2.95
N LYS A 367 -9.63 -13.57 3.18
CA LYS A 367 -8.40 -14.35 3.01
C LYS A 367 -7.89 -14.38 1.57
N TYR A 368 -8.77 -14.56 0.57
CA TYR A 368 -8.33 -14.68 -0.83
C TYR A 368 -8.23 -13.34 -1.58
N ALA A 369 -9.11 -12.37 -1.29
CA ALA A 369 -9.07 -11.06 -1.94
C ALA A 369 -7.86 -10.23 -1.47
N LEU A 370 -7.53 -10.23 -0.17
CA LEU A 370 -6.30 -9.59 0.33
C LEU A 370 -5.02 -10.27 -0.20
N GLN A 371 -5.11 -11.49 -0.73
CA GLN A 371 -4.01 -12.13 -1.45
C GLN A 371 -3.99 -11.72 -2.93
N ALA A 372 -5.13 -11.72 -3.62
CA ALA A 372 -5.21 -11.30 -5.02
C ALA A 372 -4.87 -9.82 -5.26
N LEU A 373 -5.12 -8.94 -4.27
CA LEU A 373 -4.80 -7.51 -4.33
C LEU A 373 -3.30 -7.20 -4.39
N ASP A 374 -2.40 -8.17 -4.11
CA ASP A 374 -0.96 -7.98 -4.34
C ASP A 374 -0.59 -7.78 -5.82
N ILE A 375 -1.50 -8.04 -6.76
CA ILE A 375 -1.25 -7.80 -8.19
C ILE A 375 -1.03 -6.32 -8.54
N TYR A 376 -1.42 -5.40 -7.66
CA TYR A 376 -1.08 -3.97 -7.79
C TYR A 376 0.36 -3.66 -7.32
N THR A 377 0.97 -4.51 -6.49
CA THR A 377 2.39 -4.39 -6.09
C THR A 377 3.37 -4.75 -7.21
N LEU A 378 2.94 -5.63 -8.15
CA LEU A 378 3.70 -5.93 -9.36
C LEU A 378 3.84 -4.69 -10.22
N GLN A 379 5.08 -4.24 -10.47
CA GLN A 379 5.33 -3.11 -11.36
C GLN A 379 4.98 -3.49 -12.80
N ILE A 380 4.19 -2.63 -13.45
CA ILE A 380 4.15 -2.56 -14.91
C ILE A 380 5.18 -1.50 -15.29
N THR A 381 6.23 -1.88 -16.03
CA THR A 381 7.27 -0.96 -16.48
C THR A 381 6.77 -0.13 -17.67
N SER A 382 5.88 0.83 -17.40
CA SER A 382 5.64 1.94 -18.33
C SER A 382 6.93 2.75 -18.46
N LEU A 383 7.42 2.93 -19.68
CA LEU A 383 8.71 3.55 -20.02
C LEU A 383 8.76 5.09 -19.84
N SER A 384 8.08 5.61 -18.82
CA SER A 384 8.02 7.04 -18.47
C SER A 384 8.19 7.25 -16.97
N HIS A 385 8.82 8.37 -16.59
CA HIS A 385 9.11 8.79 -15.20
C HIS A 385 10.17 7.98 -14.43
N ALA A 386 11.30 7.68 -15.07
CA ALA A 386 12.54 7.27 -14.40
C ALA A 386 13.34 8.46 -13.82
N GLN A 387 12.69 9.42 -13.14
CA GLN A 387 13.33 10.57 -12.49
C GLN A 387 12.58 10.97 -11.21
N THR A 388 13.28 11.63 -10.28
CA THR A 388 12.78 12.12 -8.98
C THR A 388 12.42 11.05 -7.94
N ARG A 389 13.42 10.23 -7.54
CA ARG A 389 13.46 9.72 -6.16
C ARG A 389 13.75 10.90 -5.21
N ASN A 390 12.72 11.46 -4.56
CA ASN A 390 12.77 12.07 -3.21
C ASN A 390 11.44 12.77 -2.84
N ALA A 391 10.46 12.01 -2.37
CA ALA A 391 9.30 12.53 -1.62
C ALA A 391 8.70 11.41 -0.77
N ALA A 392 8.79 11.53 0.56
CA ALA A 392 8.37 10.48 1.49
C ALA A 392 6.92 10.67 2.00
N ILE A 393 6.35 9.58 2.54
CA ILE A 393 5.19 9.55 3.45
C ILE A 393 3.79 9.79 2.83
N GLN A 394 3.63 10.42 1.65
CA GLN A 394 2.31 10.48 0.96
C GLN A 394 2.14 9.49 -0.22
N SER A 395 3.22 8.88 -0.70
CA SER A 395 3.27 8.03 -1.91
C SER A 395 2.93 6.53 -1.68
N ALA A 396 2.01 6.24 -0.75
CA ALA A 396 1.54 4.87 -0.49
C ALA A 396 0.50 4.37 -1.52
N VAL A 397 -0.20 5.29 -2.21
CA VAL A 397 -1.01 5.03 -3.39
C VAL A 397 -0.09 5.10 -4.62
N ARG A 398 0.05 4.00 -5.36
CA ARG A 398 0.89 3.95 -6.57
C ARG A 398 0.08 4.10 -7.87
N SER A 399 -1.24 3.91 -7.80
CA SER A 399 -2.18 4.29 -8.87
C SER A 399 -3.50 4.81 -8.31
N LYS A 400 -4.12 5.78 -8.99
CA LYS A 400 -5.50 6.22 -8.68
C LYS A 400 -6.47 5.03 -8.72
N GLU A 401 -6.31 4.14 -9.70
CA GLU A 401 -7.13 2.93 -9.85
C GLU A 401 -6.92 1.93 -8.70
N GLU A 402 -5.70 1.79 -8.19
CA GLU A 402 -5.39 0.93 -7.03
C GLU A 402 -6.15 1.44 -5.80
N LYS A 403 -6.11 2.75 -5.53
CA LYS A 403 -6.92 3.35 -4.46
C LYS A 403 -8.43 3.11 -4.69
N GLU A 404 -8.94 3.39 -5.88
CA GLU A 404 -10.36 3.19 -6.21
C GLU A 404 -10.81 1.75 -5.93
N VAL A 405 -10.00 0.75 -6.29
CA VAL A 405 -10.30 -0.68 -6.02
C VAL A 405 -10.25 -1.00 -4.52
N LEU A 406 -9.30 -0.44 -3.77
CA LEU A 406 -9.21 -0.65 -2.32
C LEU A 406 -10.35 0.03 -1.55
N ASP A 407 -10.77 1.23 -1.96
CA ASP A 407 -11.97 1.91 -1.44
C ASP A 407 -13.25 1.13 -1.79
N HIS A 408 -13.34 0.52 -2.98
CA HIS A 408 -14.44 -0.37 -3.33
C HIS A 408 -14.47 -1.65 -2.49
N PHE A 409 -13.30 -2.24 -2.19
CA PHE A 409 -13.18 -3.41 -1.32
C PHE A 409 -13.55 -3.09 0.13
N GLY A 410 -13.08 -1.96 0.66
CA GLY A 410 -13.51 -1.46 1.98
C GLY A 410 -15.02 -1.26 2.07
N GLY A 411 -15.60 -0.69 1.01
CA GLY A 411 -17.04 -0.48 0.86
C GLY A 411 -17.89 -1.76 0.79
N VAL A 412 -17.31 -2.96 0.66
CA VAL A 412 -18.06 -4.23 0.77
C VAL A 412 -18.52 -4.46 2.20
N PHE A 413 -17.62 -4.23 3.18
CA PHE A 413 -17.84 -4.63 4.58
C PHE A 413 -18.62 -3.59 5.38
N THR A 414 -18.64 -2.32 4.96
CA THR A 414 -19.45 -1.26 5.60
C THR A 414 -20.94 -1.38 5.30
N MET A 415 -21.35 -2.23 4.35
CA MET A 415 -22.75 -2.56 4.05
C MET A 415 -23.27 -3.78 4.84
N MET A 416 -22.42 -4.44 5.63
CA MET A 416 -22.79 -5.60 6.45
C MET A 416 -23.37 -5.19 7.80
N SER A 417 -23.96 -6.14 8.54
CA SER A 417 -24.34 -5.90 9.93
C SER A 417 -23.08 -5.74 10.82
N PRO A 418 -23.14 -4.90 11.87
CA PRO A 418 -22.03 -4.72 12.81
C PRO A 418 -21.55 -6.03 13.46
N SER A 419 -22.47 -6.95 13.76
CA SER A 419 -22.18 -8.25 14.36
C SER A 419 -21.39 -9.16 13.42
N THR A 420 -21.81 -9.29 12.16
CA THR A 420 -21.09 -10.08 11.14
C THR A 420 -19.72 -9.46 10.83
N PHE A 421 -19.62 -8.12 10.78
CA PHE A 421 -18.35 -7.42 10.64
C PHE A 421 -17.37 -7.78 11.77
N ARG A 422 -17.84 -7.78 13.03
CA ARG A 422 -17.03 -8.16 14.20
C ARG A 422 -16.49 -9.58 14.07
N GLU A 423 -17.35 -10.55 13.74
CA GLU A 423 -17.00 -11.98 13.60
C GLU A 423 -15.97 -12.22 12.49
N VAL A 424 -16.14 -11.58 11.33
CA VAL A 424 -15.21 -11.70 10.19
C VAL A 424 -13.83 -11.16 10.55
N PHE A 425 -13.75 -9.97 11.16
CA PHE A 425 -12.47 -9.32 11.42
C PHE A 425 -11.76 -9.85 12.68
N SER A 426 -12.47 -10.24 13.74
CA SER A 426 -11.82 -10.91 14.89
C SER A 426 -11.16 -12.22 14.48
N THR A 427 -11.79 -12.98 13.59
CA THR A 427 -11.26 -14.26 13.07
C THR A 427 -10.10 -14.07 12.07
N THR A 428 -9.93 -12.89 11.47
CA THR A 428 -8.95 -12.66 10.39
C THR A 428 -7.86 -11.63 10.69
N ILE A 429 -7.91 -10.92 11.82
CA ILE A 429 -7.02 -9.78 12.14
C ILE A 429 -5.53 -10.11 12.04
N GLU A 430 -5.08 -11.28 12.50
CA GLU A 430 -3.67 -11.69 12.42
C GLU A 430 -3.20 -11.79 10.96
N TYR A 431 -4.00 -12.43 10.11
CA TYR A 431 -3.74 -12.50 8.67
C TYR A 431 -3.79 -11.10 8.04
N VAL A 432 -4.78 -10.27 8.37
CA VAL A 432 -4.88 -8.89 7.87
C VAL A 432 -3.59 -8.11 8.18
N VAL A 433 -3.07 -8.19 9.40
CA VAL A 433 -1.84 -7.48 9.80
C VAL A 433 -0.58 -8.08 9.14
N GLU A 434 -0.48 -9.40 9.00
CA GLU A 434 0.60 -10.06 8.25
C GLU A 434 0.62 -9.59 6.78
N ARG A 435 -0.55 -9.44 6.16
CA ARG A 435 -0.73 -8.95 4.79
C ARG A 435 -0.40 -7.46 4.67
N LEU A 436 -0.78 -6.63 5.65
CA LEU A 436 -0.39 -5.20 5.69
C LEU A 436 1.12 -4.98 5.85
N ASN A 437 1.87 -5.94 6.41
CA ASN A 437 3.34 -5.89 6.43
C ASN A 437 3.94 -6.10 5.03
N LYS A 438 3.36 -7.03 4.25
CA LYS A 438 3.81 -7.37 2.90
C LYS A 438 3.38 -6.34 1.85
N ASN A 439 2.21 -5.73 2.03
CA ASN A 439 1.63 -4.76 1.11
C ASN A 439 1.07 -3.55 1.86
N SER A 440 1.83 -2.45 1.88
CA SER A 440 1.46 -1.22 2.59
C SER A 440 0.24 -0.51 2.01
N ALA A 441 -0.15 -0.76 0.75
CA ALA A 441 -1.34 -0.14 0.16
C ALA A 441 -2.63 -0.61 0.85
N LEU A 442 -2.64 -1.83 1.43
CA LEU A 442 -3.77 -2.36 2.21
C LEU A 442 -4.10 -1.52 3.46
N GLN A 443 -3.22 -0.60 3.88
CA GLN A 443 -3.52 0.40 4.92
C GLN A 443 -4.68 1.34 4.52
N ILE A 444 -4.95 1.51 3.22
CA ILE A 444 -6.12 2.25 2.71
C ILE A 444 -7.42 1.57 3.17
N VAL A 445 -7.48 0.24 3.14
CA VAL A 445 -8.67 -0.53 3.57
C VAL A 445 -8.90 -0.40 5.08
N ALA A 446 -7.83 -0.49 5.87
CA ALA A 446 -7.90 -0.26 7.32
C ALA A 446 -8.35 1.17 7.66
N ASN A 447 -7.80 2.17 6.95
CA ASN A 447 -8.22 3.56 7.07
C ASN A 447 -9.70 3.76 6.64
N PHE A 448 -10.17 3.04 5.62
CA PHE A 448 -11.57 3.08 5.18
C PHE A 448 -12.52 2.56 6.26
N PHE A 449 -12.21 1.44 6.93
CA PHE A 449 -13.02 0.94 8.05
C PHE A 449 -13.04 1.91 9.24
N LEU A 450 -11.90 2.53 9.54
CA LEU A 450 -11.76 3.54 10.61
C LEU A 450 -12.42 4.88 10.26
N ALA A 451 -12.61 5.19 8.97
CA ALA A 451 -13.28 6.40 8.48
C ALA A 451 -14.81 6.24 8.31
N ASN A 452 -15.39 5.08 8.64
CA ASN A 452 -16.83 4.84 8.59
C ASN A 452 -17.40 4.64 9.99
N ARG A 453 -18.30 5.54 10.43
CA ARG A 453 -18.83 5.63 11.80
C ARG A 453 -19.22 4.27 12.42
N THR A 454 -20.03 3.47 11.73
CA THR A 454 -20.54 2.18 12.25
C THR A 454 -19.49 1.07 12.38
N THR A 455 -18.46 1.06 11.53
CA THR A 455 -17.39 0.03 11.56
C THR A 455 -16.17 0.48 12.36
N SER A 456 -15.96 1.78 12.52
CA SER A 456 -14.80 2.40 13.15
C SER A 456 -14.54 1.87 14.57
N PRO A 457 -15.49 1.94 15.53
CA PRO A 457 -15.23 1.48 16.90
C PRO A 457 -14.98 -0.04 16.94
N ILE A 458 -15.70 -0.83 16.15
CA ILE A 458 -15.58 -2.30 16.14
C ILE A 458 -14.22 -2.73 15.59
N PHE A 459 -13.79 -2.15 14.46
CA PHE A 459 -12.48 -2.43 13.88
C PHE A 459 -11.35 -1.91 14.79
N ALA A 460 -11.55 -0.75 15.42
CA ALA A 460 -10.59 -0.16 16.35
C ALA A 460 -10.41 -1.04 17.61
N THR A 461 -11.48 -1.56 18.24
CA THR A 461 -11.36 -2.49 19.38
C THR A 461 -10.52 -3.70 18.99
N ILE A 462 -10.89 -4.40 17.91
CA ILE A 462 -10.20 -5.62 17.45
C ILE A 462 -8.71 -5.34 17.17
N LEU A 463 -8.41 -4.19 16.54
CA LEU A 463 -7.04 -3.79 16.22
C LEU A 463 -6.24 -3.39 17.47
N VAL A 464 -6.85 -2.70 18.44
CA VAL A 464 -6.20 -2.31 19.71
C VAL A 464 -5.93 -3.53 20.58
N GLU A 465 -6.87 -4.46 20.72
CA GLU A 465 -6.68 -5.71 21.46
C GLU A 465 -5.50 -6.51 20.89
N TYR A 466 -5.51 -6.73 19.56
CA TYR A 466 -4.43 -7.44 18.85
C TYR A 466 -3.04 -6.78 19.00
N LEU A 467 -2.98 -5.45 18.90
CA LEU A 467 -1.72 -4.70 19.05
C LEU A 467 -1.26 -4.62 20.51
N LEU A 468 -2.18 -4.62 21.48
CA LEU A 468 -1.87 -4.64 22.91
C LEU A 468 -1.24 -5.96 23.35
N GLU A 469 -1.64 -7.09 22.76
CA GLU A 469 -1.01 -8.39 22.99
C GLU A 469 0.45 -8.39 22.52
N ARG A 470 0.68 -8.05 21.25
CA ARG A 470 1.98 -8.11 20.56
C ARG A 470 2.85 -6.84 20.75
N MET A 471 2.54 -6.00 21.74
CA MET A 471 3.23 -4.73 21.99
C MET A 471 4.75 -4.90 22.20
N GLU A 472 5.19 -6.02 22.76
CA GLU A 472 6.61 -6.35 23.01
C GLU A 472 7.44 -6.54 21.73
N GLU A 473 6.80 -6.97 20.64
CA GLU A 473 7.48 -7.08 19.33
C GLU A 473 7.91 -5.71 18.79
N MET A 474 7.22 -4.63 19.18
CA MET A 474 7.53 -3.24 18.78
C MET A 474 8.87 -2.74 19.33
N GLY A 475 9.40 -3.36 20.39
CA GLY A 475 10.76 -3.08 20.90
C GLY A 475 11.86 -3.96 20.31
N SER A 476 11.49 -4.92 19.45
CA SER A 476 12.33 -6.09 19.12
C SER A 476 12.55 -6.30 17.62
N ASN A 477 11.54 -6.06 16.76
CA ASN A 477 11.62 -6.28 15.31
C ASN A 477 11.32 -4.97 14.54
N PRO A 478 12.32 -4.30 13.93
CA PRO A 478 12.15 -2.95 13.39
C PRO A 478 11.18 -2.86 12.20
N GLU A 479 10.96 -3.94 11.45
CA GLU A 479 9.96 -3.98 10.38
C GLU A 479 8.55 -3.95 10.97
N LYS A 480 8.27 -4.86 11.91
CA LYS A 480 6.99 -4.91 12.64
C LYS A 480 6.76 -3.63 13.46
N SER A 481 7.79 -3.06 14.10
CA SER A 481 7.68 -1.82 14.88
C SER A 481 7.12 -0.67 14.04
N ASN A 482 7.61 -0.51 12.81
CA ASN A 482 7.14 0.51 11.88
C ASN A 482 5.70 0.28 11.41
N LEU A 483 5.24 -0.98 11.32
CA LEU A 483 3.85 -1.30 11.02
C LEU A 483 2.94 -1.04 12.22
N TYR A 484 3.28 -1.54 13.41
CA TYR A 484 2.44 -1.42 14.60
C TYR A 484 2.29 0.04 15.04
N LEU A 485 3.37 0.83 14.99
CA LEU A 485 3.32 2.27 15.23
C LEU A 485 2.43 3.03 14.22
N LYS A 486 2.34 2.57 12.96
CA LYS A 486 1.40 3.13 11.97
C LYS A 486 -0.04 2.73 12.25
N LEU A 487 -0.29 1.47 12.63
CA LEU A 487 -1.62 0.97 12.95
C LEU A 487 -2.20 1.66 14.19
N PHE A 488 -1.42 1.83 15.26
CA PHE A 488 -1.81 2.65 16.41
C PHE A 488 -2.10 4.11 16.01
N LYS A 489 -1.27 4.72 15.14
CA LYS A 489 -1.53 6.08 14.63
C LYS A 489 -2.83 6.20 13.81
N LEU A 490 -3.22 5.16 13.07
CA LEU A 490 -4.51 5.11 12.37
C LEU A 490 -5.68 5.04 13.37
N VAL A 491 -5.59 4.20 14.41
CA VAL A 491 -6.60 4.14 15.48
C VAL A 491 -6.72 5.47 16.22
N PHE A 492 -5.60 6.06 16.65
CA PHE A 492 -5.64 7.34 17.36
C PHE A 492 -6.16 8.47 16.45
N GLY A 493 -5.89 8.42 15.14
CA GLY A 493 -6.52 9.30 14.17
C GLY A 493 -8.05 9.14 14.10
N SER A 494 -8.57 7.91 14.20
CA SER A 494 -10.01 7.66 14.16
C SER A 494 -10.76 8.18 15.40
N VAL A 495 -10.09 8.28 16.56
CA VAL A 495 -10.65 8.94 17.75
C VAL A 495 -10.91 10.43 17.49
N SER A 496 -9.98 11.11 16.81
CA SER A 496 -10.14 12.51 16.42
C SER A 496 -11.15 12.73 15.27
N LEU A 497 -11.53 11.69 14.52
CA LEU A 497 -12.63 11.76 13.53
C LEU A 497 -14.01 11.52 14.16
N PHE A 498 -14.13 10.57 15.10
CA PHE A 498 -15.41 10.14 15.67
C PHE A 498 -15.36 10.08 17.20
N ALA A 499 -15.18 11.25 17.84
CA ALA A 499 -14.99 11.37 19.28
C ALA A 499 -15.94 10.48 20.12
N ALA A 500 -17.24 10.73 20.09
CA ALA A 500 -18.21 10.09 21.00
C ALA A 500 -18.18 8.54 21.01
N GLU A 501 -17.92 7.89 19.88
CA GLU A 501 -17.96 6.42 19.77
C GLU A 501 -16.57 5.79 19.94
N ASN A 502 -15.52 6.39 19.36
CA ASN A 502 -14.16 5.86 19.46
C ASN A 502 -13.49 6.22 20.81
N GLU A 503 -13.96 7.23 21.51
CA GLU A 503 -13.51 7.57 22.86
C GLU A 503 -13.91 6.47 23.87
N LEU A 504 -15.15 5.98 23.80
CA LEU A 504 -15.63 4.85 24.60
C LEU A 504 -14.83 3.56 24.32
N MET A 505 -14.42 3.34 23.07
CA MET A 505 -13.56 2.23 22.67
C MET A 505 -12.14 2.35 23.24
N LEU A 506 -11.52 3.53 23.18
CA LEU A 506 -10.14 3.71 23.67
C LEU A 506 -10.07 3.72 25.20
N LYS A 507 -11.14 4.15 25.89
CA LYS A 507 -11.24 4.31 27.35
C LYS A 507 -10.62 3.13 28.16
N PRO A 508 -11.09 1.87 28.04
CA PRO A 508 -10.55 0.74 28.83
C PRO A 508 -9.10 0.38 28.49
N HIS A 509 -8.58 0.85 27.36
CA HIS A 509 -7.24 0.51 26.88
C HIS A 509 -6.18 1.56 27.26
N LEU A 510 -6.57 2.80 27.55
CA LEU A 510 -5.67 3.95 27.79
C LEU A 510 -4.59 3.65 28.86
N HIS A 511 -5.01 3.24 30.06
CA HIS A 511 -4.09 2.86 31.15
C HIS A 511 -3.11 1.76 30.74
N LYS A 512 -3.58 0.74 30.01
CA LYS A 512 -2.77 -0.40 29.57
C LYS A 512 -1.75 0.02 28.51
N ILE A 513 -2.12 0.92 27.59
CA ILE A 513 -1.19 1.48 26.59
C ILE A 513 -0.08 2.28 27.28
N VAL A 514 -0.43 3.23 28.15
CA VAL A 514 0.55 4.14 28.79
C VAL A 514 1.51 3.35 29.69
N ASN A 515 0.99 2.54 30.60
CA ASN A 515 1.83 1.82 31.57
C ASN A 515 2.71 0.75 30.90
N ARG A 516 2.17 -0.02 29.93
CA ARG A 516 2.96 -1.03 29.21
C ARG A 516 3.99 -0.39 28.26
N SER A 517 3.70 0.80 27.71
CA SER A 517 4.71 1.54 26.92
C SER A 517 5.87 2.02 27.80
N MET A 518 5.59 2.55 29.00
CA MET A 518 6.62 3.00 29.93
C MET A 518 7.45 1.84 30.50
N SER A 519 6.85 0.71 30.84
CA SER A 519 7.59 -0.45 31.35
C SER A 519 8.46 -1.12 30.29
N LEU A 520 7.93 -1.33 29.08
CA LEU A 520 8.68 -1.95 27.97
C LEU A 520 9.80 -1.04 27.43
N ALA A 521 9.66 0.28 27.54
CA ALA A 521 10.73 1.21 27.19
C ALA A 521 11.99 1.07 28.07
N LEU A 522 11.90 0.44 29.26
CA LEU A 522 13.05 0.16 30.12
C LEU A 522 13.82 -1.11 29.69
N SER A 523 13.17 -2.06 29.01
CA SER A 523 13.75 -3.35 28.61
C SER A 523 13.96 -3.51 27.10
N ALA A 524 13.43 -2.61 26.28
CA ALA A 524 13.49 -2.71 24.82
C ALA A 524 14.86 -2.34 24.24
N ARG A 525 15.24 -3.02 23.14
CA ARG A 525 16.45 -2.72 22.37
C ARG A 525 16.36 -1.38 21.63
N ASP A 526 15.18 -1.03 21.15
CA ASP A 526 14.86 0.29 20.60
C ASP A 526 13.66 0.92 21.33
N PRO A 527 13.90 1.66 22.43
CA PRO A 527 12.84 2.27 23.23
C PRO A 527 12.16 3.46 22.52
N TYR A 528 12.77 4.02 21.47
CA TYR A 528 12.27 5.20 20.74
C TYR A 528 10.84 5.01 20.22
N ASN A 529 10.49 3.79 19.79
CA ASN A 529 9.18 3.48 19.22
C ASN A 529 8.03 3.60 20.25
N TYR A 530 8.27 3.30 21.53
CA TYR A 530 7.27 3.47 22.59
C TYR A 530 7.01 4.95 22.90
N PHE A 531 8.05 5.78 22.90
CA PHE A 531 7.90 7.23 23.07
C PHE A 531 7.25 7.89 21.84
N LEU A 532 7.49 7.37 20.63
CA LEU A 532 6.73 7.78 19.43
C LEU A 532 5.25 7.33 19.46
N LEU A 533 4.94 6.23 20.16
CA LEU A 533 3.55 5.78 20.38
C LEU A 533 2.84 6.72 21.36
N LEU A 534 3.47 7.04 22.50
CA LEU A 534 2.95 8.02 23.46
C LEU A 534 2.73 9.40 22.82
N ARG A 535 3.67 9.87 21.99
CA ARG A 535 3.54 11.14 21.25
C ARG A 535 2.33 11.14 20.30
N ALA A 536 2.05 10.01 19.65
CA ALA A 536 0.88 9.88 18.79
C ALA A 536 -0.43 9.89 19.59
N LEU A 537 -0.45 9.22 20.74
CA LEU A 537 -1.59 9.20 21.67
C LEU A 537 -1.89 10.60 22.21
N PHE A 538 -0.88 11.29 22.76
CA PHE A 538 -1.05 12.61 23.36
C PHE A 538 -1.50 13.65 22.33
N ARG A 539 -0.94 13.63 21.12
CA ARG A 539 -1.36 14.52 20.02
C ARG A 539 -2.78 14.26 19.50
N SER A 540 -3.29 13.03 19.64
CA SER A 540 -4.68 12.69 19.29
C SER A 540 -5.67 13.19 20.35
N ILE A 541 -5.38 12.93 21.64
CA ILE A 541 -6.27 13.32 22.75
C ILE A 541 -6.18 14.83 23.06
N GLY A 542 -5.06 15.49 22.74
CA GLY A 542 -4.84 16.92 22.95
C GLY A 542 -5.68 17.88 22.09
N GLY A 543 -6.68 17.38 21.35
CA GLY A 543 -7.61 18.18 20.53
C GLY A 543 -8.67 18.97 21.31
N GLY A 544 -8.85 18.73 22.61
CA GLY A 544 -9.78 19.46 23.48
C GLY A 544 -11.20 18.88 23.57
N SER A 545 -11.49 17.77 22.90
CA SER A 545 -12.84 17.21 22.70
C SER A 545 -13.13 15.90 23.44
N HIS A 546 -12.28 15.49 24.40
CA HIS A 546 -12.23 14.11 24.92
C HIS A 546 -12.32 14.00 26.45
N ASP A 547 -13.48 14.37 26.99
CA ASP A 547 -13.72 14.48 28.44
C ASP A 547 -13.63 13.17 29.22
N LEU A 548 -13.99 12.03 28.63
CA LEU A 548 -13.91 10.72 29.29
C LEU A 548 -12.46 10.21 29.32
N LEU A 549 -11.69 10.46 28.26
CA LEU A 549 -10.26 10.13 28.25
C LEU A 549 -9.46 11.05 29.17
N TYR A 550 -9.83 12.34 29.30
CA TYR A 550 -9.20 13.21 30.30
C TYR A 550 -9.42 12.70 31.73
N GLN A 551 -10.62 12.21 32.07
CA GLN A 551 -10.90 11.66 33.41
C GLN A 551 -10.02 10.45 33.75
N GLU A 552 -9.84 9.50 32.83
CA GLU A 552 -8.96 8.34 33.04
C GLU A 552 -7.46 8.69 32.96
N PHE A 553 -7.10 9.79 32.32
CA PHE A 553 -5.70 10.21 32.23
C PHE A 553 -5.19 10.90 33.52
N LEU A 554 -6.06 11.59 34.26
CA LEU A 554 -5.67 12.33 35.47
C LEU A 554 -4.93 11.48 36.54
N PRO A 555 -5.33 10.23 36.86
CA PRO A 555 -4.59 9.38 37.80
C PRO A 555 -3.19 8.97 37.32
N LEU A 556 -2.92 8.99 36.01
CA LEU A 556 -1.60 8.66 35.43
C LEU A 556 -0.65 9.84 35.37
N LEU A 557 -1.18 11.07 35.42
CA LEU A 557 -0.43 12.31 35.24
C LEU A 557 0.82 12.43 36.13
N PRO A 558 0.80 12.12 37.45
CA PRO A 558 1.94 12.34 38.32
C PRO A 558 3.10 11.39 38.02
N THR A 559 2.80 10.09 37.90
CA THR A 559 3.79 9.04 37.64
C THR A 559 4.40 9.16 36.25
N LEU A 560 3.60 9.57 35.26
CA LEU A 560 4.06 9.86 33.91
C LEU A 560 5.00 11.07 33.88
N LEU A 561 4.61 12.22 34.45
CA LEU A 561 5.45 13.42 34.45
C LEU A 561 6.76 13.20 35.23
N GLN A 562 6.71 12.53 36.38
CA GLN A 562 7.91 12.18 37.14
C GLN A 562 8.86 11.28 36.33
N GLY A 563 8.32 10.26 35.65
CA GLY A 563 9.09 9.38 34.78
C GLY A 563 9.71 10.11 33.57
N LEU A 564 8.93 10.95 32.88
CA LEU A 564 9.42 11.71 31.72
C LEU A 564 10.47 12.76 32.10
N ASN A 565 10.38 13.41 33.26
CA ASN A 565 11.40 14.34 33.74
C ASN A 565 12.69 13.63 34.17
N GLY A 566 12.59 12.43 34.77
CA GLY A 566 13.75 11.57 35.00
C GLY A 566 14.47 11.17 33.70
N LEU A 567 13.73 10.95 32.62
CA LEU A 567 14.29 10.65 31.29
C LEU A 567 14.81 11.91 30.57
N GLN A 568 14.17 13.07 30.72
CA GLN A 568 14.62 14.35 30.14
C GLN A 568 15.98 14.75 30.71
N SER A 569 16.19 14.58 32.02
CA SER A 569 17.43 14.93 32.72
C SER A 569 18.58 13.94 32.41
N GLY A 570 18.25 12.68 32.10
CA GLY A 570 19.20 11.61 31.75
C GLY A 570 20.11 11.89 30.54
N LEU A 571 21.19 11.11 30.41
CA LEU A 571 22.20 11.24 29.35
C LEU A 571 21.77 10.52 28.05
N HIS A 572 20.90 11.17 27.28
CA HIS A 572 20.38 10.64 26.00
C HIS A 572 20.83 11.45 24.78
N LYS A 573 20.74 10.83 23.58
CA LYS A 573 20.95 11.49 22.28
C LYS A 573 19.96 12.64 22.11
N GLN A 574 20.34 13.70 21.38
CA GLN A 574 19.52 14.92 21.28
C GLN A 574 18.07 14.66 20.85
N HIS A 575 17.86 13.87 19.78
CA HIS A 575 16.50 13.53 19.30
C HIS A 575 15.63 12.76 20.33
N MET A 576 16.25 12.12 21.34
CA MET A 576 15.53 11.49 22.45
C MET A 576 15.18 12.52 23.54
N LYS A 577 16.10 13.42 23.90
CA LYS A 577 15.80 14.56 24.78
C LYS A 577 14.69 15.44 24.20
N ASP A 578 14.79 15.78 22.91
CA ASP A 578 13.76 16.51 22.18
C ASP A 578 12.39 15.82 22.27
N LEU A 579 12.33 14.49 22.14
CA LEU A 579 11.09 13.72 22.24
C LEU A 579 10.54 13.68 23.68
N PHE A 580 11.38 13.55 24.71
CA PHE A 580 10.93 13.60 26.11
C PHE A 580 10.36 14.98 26.47
N VAL A 581 11.02 16.06 26.02
CA VAL A 581 10.55 17.44 26.18
C VAL A 581 9.23 17.67 25.44
N GLU A 582 9.08 17.17 24.21
CA GLU A 582 7.79 17.24 23.51
C GLU A 582 6.70 16.48 24.26
N LEU A 583 6.99 15.30 24.81
CA LEU A 583 6.03 14.52 25.60
C LEU A 583 5.57 15.30 26.84
N CYS A 584 6.47 15.90 27.62
CA CYS A 584 6.09 16.74 28.78
C CYS A 584 5.23 17.96 28.38
N LEU A 585 5.49 18.58 27.23
CA LEU A 585 4.78 19.79 26.76
C LEU A 585 3.56 19.50 25.84
N THR A 586 3.22 18.23 25.61
CA THR A 586 2.03 17.80 24.85
C THR A 586 1.07 16.94 25.66
N VAL A 587 1.30 16.77 26.97
CA VAL A 587 0.45 15.98 27.86
C VAL A 587 -1.03 16.43 27.75
N PRO A 588 -1.97 15.52 27.44
CA PRO A 588 -3.34 15.90 27.08
C PRO A 588 -4.19 16.15 28.33
N VAL A 589 -4.04 17.32 28.97
CA VAL A 589 -4.74 17.70 30.21
C VAL A 589 -5.16 19.17 30.17
N ARG A 590 -6.31 19.50 30.78
CA ARG A 590 -6.81 20.88 30.92
C ARG A 590 -5.88 21.71 31.82
N LEU A 591 -5.62 22.97 31.47
CA LEU A 591 -4.71 23.85 32.22
C LEU A 591 -5.00 23.91 33.73
N SER A 592 -6.28 23.95 34.13
CA SER A 592 -6.71 23.95 35.53
C SER A 592 -6.30 22.70 36.32
N SER A 593 -6.27 21.53 35.68
CA SER A 593 -5.77 20.28 36.27
C SER A 593 -4.25 20.13 36.19
N LEU A 594 -3.60 20.98 35.39
CA LEU A 594 -2.14 20.99 35.21
C LEU A 594 -1.43 21.87 36.25
N LEU A 595 -2.14 22.83 36.89
CA LEU A 595 -1.59 23.77 37.87
C LEU A 595 -0.73 23.12 38.98
N PRO A 596 -1.12 22.00 39.62
CA PRO A 596 -0.31 21.39 40.68
C PRO A 596 1.03 20.83 40.18
N TYR A 597 1.14 20.57 38.87
CA TYR A 597 2.31 19.98 38.22
C TYR A 597 3.07 21.01 37.38
N LEU A 598 2.63 22.26 37.35
CA LEU A 598 3.26 23.36 36.60
C LEU A 598 4.75 23.57 36.98
N PRO A 599 5.17 23.44 38.26
CA PRO A 599 6.60 23.45 38.61
C PRO A 599 7.41 22.35 37.90
N MET A 600 6.83 21.15 37.69
CA MET A 600 7.48 20.05 36.97
C MET A 600 7.60 20.31 35.46
N LEU A 601 6.89 21.29 34.91
CA LEU A 601 6.92 21.62 33.48
C LEU A 601 7.88 22.75 33.13
N MET A 602 8.40 23.48 34.12
CA MET A 602 9.30 24.62 33.90
C MET A 602 10.67 24.22 33.33
N ASP A 603 11.28 23.14 33.82
CA ASP A 603 12.56 22.64 33.27
C ASP A 603 12.40 22.07 31.83
N PRO A 604 11.36 21.27 31.51
CA PRO A 604 11.01 20.96 30.12
C PRO A 604 10.74 22.19 29.25
N LEU A 605 10.10 23.25 29.77
CA LEU A 605 9.78 24.46 29.02
C LEU A 605 11.04 25.24 28.62
N VAL A 606 11.99 25.43 29.55
CA VAL A 606 13.32 25.98 29.26
C VAL A 606 14.10 25.09 28.28
N SER A 607 14.01 23.77 28.44
CA SER A 607 14.64 22.82 27.52
C SER A 607 14.09 22.93 26.09
N ALA A 608 12.79 23.16 25.92
CA ALA A 608 12.16 23.33 24.61
C ALA A 608 12.60 24.61 23.90
N LEU A 609 12.71 25.72 24.64
CA LEU A 609 13.14 27.02 24.09
C LEU A 609 14.65 27.07 23.75
N ASN A 610 15.46 26.13 24.26
CA ASN A 610 16.83 25.90 23.83
C ASN A 610 16.98 24.68 22.87
N GLY A 611 15.86 24.07 22.46
CA GLY A 611 15.82 22.87 21.63
C GLY A 611 15.73 23.13 20.12
N SER A 612 15.23 22.15 19.37
CA SER A 612 14.97 22.31 17.93
C SER A 612 13.83 23.31 17.65
N GLN A 613 13.82 23.92 16.45
CA GLN A 613 12.86 24.95 16.02
C GLN A 613 11.38 24.57 16.27
N THR A 614 11.04 23.28 16.12
CA THR A 614 9.70 22.75 16.40
C THR A 614 9.35 22.75 17.89
N LEU A 615 10.33 22.51 18.77
CA LEU A 615 10.15 22.60 20.22
C LEU A 615 10.07 24.04 20.69
N ILE A 616 10.85 24.96 20.11
CA ILE A 616 10.76 26.39 20.42
C ILE A 616 9.33 26.88 20.16
N SER A 617 8.75 26.51 19.01
CA SER A 617 7.36 26.85 18.65
C SER A 617 6.33 26.25 19.64
N GLN A 618 6.47 24.97 20.01
CA GLN A 618 5.58 24.33 21.00
C GLN A 618 5.73 24.94 22.40
N GLY A 619 6.96 25.19 22.85
CA GLY A 619 7.27 25.81 24.14
C GLY A 619 6.75 27.24 24.24
N LEU A 620 6.94 28.07 23.20
CA LEU A 620 6.34 29.39 23.13
C LEU A 620 4.81 29.35 23.22
N ARG A 621 4.16 28.39 22.55
CA ARG A 621 2.71 28.21 22.63
C ARG A 621 2.24 27.80 24.03
N THR A 622 2.97 26.92 24.71
CA THR A 622 2.67 26.52 26.09
C THR A 622 2.89 27.67 27.08
N LEU A 623 3.96 28.44 26.91
CA LEU A 623 4.25 29.64 27.72
C LEU A 623 3.19 30.73 27.47
N GLU A 624 2.80 30.97 26.23
CA GLU A 624 1.73 31.91 25.89
C GLU A 624 0.39 31.51 26.52
N LEU A 625 0.03 30.22 26.48
CA LEU A 625 -1.17 29.71 27.15
C LEU A 625 -1.13 29.97 28.67
N CYS A 626 0.03 29.83 29.31
CA CYS A 626 0.21 30.13 30.73
C CYS A 626 0.08 31.63 31.02
N VAL A 627 0.71 32.49 30.21
CA VAL A 627 0.67 33.95 30.38
C VAL A 627 -0.74 34.52 30.12
N ASP A 628 -1.51 33.93 29.21
CA ASP A 628 -2.87 34.41 28.87
C ASP A 628 -3.96 34.01 29.87
N ASN A 629 -3.74 32.94 30.67
CA ASN A 629 -4.80 32.32 31.48
C ASN A 629 -4.51 32.25 32.99
N LEU A 630 -3.29 32.60 33.43
CA LEU A 630 -2.88 32.55 34.84
C LEU A 630 -2.69 33.94 35.43
N GLN A 631 -2.87 34.06 36.74
CA GLN A 631 -2.58 35.31 37.45
C GLN A 631 -1.07 35.58 37.43
N PRO A 632 -0.62 36.83 37.16
CA PRO A 632 0.81 37.13 37.01
C PRO A 632 1.67 36.74 38.20
N ASP A 633 1.19 36.96 39.43
CA ASP A 633 1.97 36.69 40.64
C ASP A 633 2.14 35.18 40.89
N PHE A 634 1.07 34.38 40.71
CA PHE A 634 1.13 32.91 40.77
C PHE A 634 2.09 32.32 39.72
N LEU A 635 2.06 32.84 38.49
CA LEU A 635 2.99 32.42 37.45
C LEU A 635 4.43 32.85 37.77
N TYR A 636 4.62 34.00 38.43
CA TYR A 636 5.94 34.51 38.80
C TYR A 636 6.65 33.63 39.83
N GLU A 637 5.96 33.16 40.86
CA GLU A 637 6.55 32.25 41.87
C GLU A 637 7.12 30.98 41.24
N HIS A 638 6.42 30.41 40.25
CA HIS A 638 6.85 29.21 39.56
C HIS A 638 7.91 29.45 38.46
N ILE A 639 7.97 30.65 37.88
CA ILE A 639 9.04 31.04 36.93
C ILE A 639 10.34 31.42 37.66
N GLN A 640 10.27 31.97 38.87
CA GLN A 640 11.43 32.47 39.63
C GLN A 640 12.64 31.51 39.70
N PRO A 641 12.52 30.19 39.94
CA PRO A 641 13.68 29.29 39.93
C PRO A 641 14.35 29.16 38.54
N VAL A 642 13.57 29.15 37.46
CA VAL A 642 14.08 28.94 36.08
C VAL A 642 14.32 30.23 35.30
N ARG A 643 13.99 31.39 35.88
CA ARG A 643 13.93 32.72 35.24
C ARG A 643 15.14 33.07 34.37
N ALA A 644 16.34 32.71 34.81
CA ALA A 644 17.59 33.10 34.15
C ALA A 644 17.75 32.38 32.81
N GLU A 645 17.57 31.07 32.79
CA GLU A 645 17.66 30.26 31.58
C GLU A 645 16.47 30.49 30.65
N LEU A 646 15.27 30.69 31.21
CA LEU A 646 14.06 31.05 30.47
C LEU A 646 14.23 32.35 29.68
N MET A 647 14.70 33.41 30.34
CA MET A 647 14.91 34.71 29.70
C MET A 647 16.03 34.67 28.65
N GLN A 648 17.14 33.96 28.92
CA GLN A 648 18.18 33.75 27.91
C GLN A 648 17.66 32.99 26.68
N ALA A 649 16.82 31.97 26.87
CA ALA A 649 16.22 31.21 25.79
C ALA A 649 15.28 32.09 24.94
N LEU A 650 14.44 32.91 25.58
CA LEU A 650 13.58 33.88 24.89
C LEU A 650 14.38 34.92 24.10
N TRP A 651 15.50 35.44 24.64
CA TRP A 651 16.35 36.40 23.92
C TRP A 651 17.17 35.78 22.79
N ARG A 652 17.59 34.51 22.91
CA ARG A 652 18.11 33.73 21.77
C ARG A 652 17.03 33.57 20.70
N THR A 653 15.80 33.30 21.11
CA THR A 653 14.64 33.12 20.23
C THR A 653 14.23 34.40 19.50
N LEU A 654 14.41 35.58 20.09
CA LEU A 654 14.25 36.87 19.39
C LEU A 654 15.25 37.09 18.25
N ARG A 655 16.40 36.40 18.26
CA ARG A 655 17.44 36.47 17.21
C ARG A 655 17.35 35.32 16.20
N ASN A 656 16.27 34.56 16.25
CA ASN A 656 16.03 33.41 15.38
C ASN A 656 15.68 33.89 13.95
N PRO A 657 16.33 33.40 12.88
CA PRO A 657 16.02 33.80 11.50
C PRO A 657 14.61 33.42 11.00
N ALA A 658 13.81 32.69 11.80
CA ALA A 658 12.41 32.45 11.53
C ALA A 658 11.52 33.54 12.16
N ASP A 659 11.16 34.57 11.38
CA ASP A 659 10.36 35.73 11.80
C ASP A 659 9.12 35.36 12.63
N SER A 660 8.39 34.32 12.22
CA SER A 660 7.17 33.88 12.91
C SER A 660 7.41 33.42 14.34
N ILE A 661 8.56 32.82 14.63
CA ILE A 661 8.95 32.37 15.98
C ILE A 661 9.43 33.58 16.80
N ALA A 662 10.22 34.47 16.21
CA ALA A 662 10.66 35.71 16.85
C ALA A 662 9.47 36.63 17.21
N GLN A 663 8.46 36.75 16.34
CA GLN A 663 7.23 37.51 16.59
C GLN A 663 6.41 36.95 17.78
N VAL A 664 6.30 35.62 17.92
CA VAL A 664 5.61 35.02 19.07
C VAL A 664 6.40 35.24 20.36
N ALA A 665 7.73 35.08 20.35
CA ALA A 665 8.57 35.39 21.50
C ALA A 665 8.47 36.86 21.92
N PHE A 666 8.44 37.79 20.96
CA PHE A 666 8.22 39.22 21.21
C PHE A 666 6.84 39.50 21.81
N ARG A 667 5.78 38.85 21.28
CA ARG A 667 4.40 38.96 21.81
C ARG A 667 4.31 38.48 23.26
N VAL A 668 4.92 37.34 23.59
CA VAL A 668 4.97 36.80 24.96
C VAL A 668 5.72 37.75 25.90
N LEU A 669 6.89 38.26 25.49
CA LEU A 669 7.66 39.25 26.26
C LEU A 669 6.93 40.59 26.45
N GLY A 670 6.06 40.96 25.51
CA GLY A 670 5.13 42.09 25.63
C GLY A 670 4.01 41.83 26.63
N LYS A 671 3.40 40.63 26.61
CA LYS A 671 2.35 40.21 27.55
C LYS A 671 2.85 40.15 29.00
N PHE A 672 4.12 39.80 29.24
CA PHE A 672 4.75 39.91 30.56
C PHE A 672 4.85 41.36 31.10
N GLY A 673 4.70 42.38 30.25
CA GLY A 673 4.64 43.79 30.64
C GLY A 673 5.77 44.23 31.57
N GLY A 674 5.42 44.74 32.75
CA GLY A 674 6.38 45.15 33.78
C GLY A 674 7.12 43.98 34.45
N GLY A 675 6.57 42.75 34.43
CA GLY A 675 7.16 41.56 35.05
C GLY A 675 8.51 41.19 34.42
N ASN A 676 8.60 41.28 33.09
CA ASN A 676 9.83 41.14 32.31
C ASN A 676 10.99 41.99 32.88
N ARG A 677 10.72 43.22 33.32
CA ARG A 677 11.73 44.10 33.92
C ARG A 677 12.11 43.68 35.34
N LYS A 678 11.15 43.21 36.17
CA LYS A 678 11.44 42.66 37.50
C LYS A 678 12.40 41.47 37.43
N MET A 679 12.27 40.63 36.39
CA MET A 679 13.13 39.47 36.14
C MET A 679 14.57 39.82 35.73
N MET A 680 14.88 41.09 35.45
CA MET A 680 16.23 41.55 35.07
C MET A 680 16.99 42.25 36.21
N MET A 681 16.43 42.32 37.43
CA MET A 681 17.08 43.00 38.56
C MET A 681 18.30 42.27 39.13
N GLU A 682 18.50 40.99 38.78
CA GLU A 682 19.58 40.14 39.30
C GLU A 682 20.41 39.53 38.14
N PRO A 683 21.72 39.32 38.33
CA PRO A 683 22.60 38.78 37.29
C PRO A 683 22.25 37.31 37.00
N GLN A 684 21.91 37.02 35.74
CA GLN A 684 21.33 35.72 35.34
C GLN A 684 22.30 34.54 35.47
N LYS A 685 23.58 34.75 35.14
CA LYS A 685 24.65 33.75 35.31
C LYS A 685 25.98 34.49 35.41
N LEU A 686 26.69 34.31 36.52
CA LEU A 686 28.07 34.75 36.67
C LEU A 686 28.98 33.53 36.50
N GLU A 687 29.88 33.57 35.52
CA GLU A 687 30.85 32.50 35.30
C GLU A 687 32.11 32.80 36.13
N TYR A 688 32.23 32.13 37.27
CA TYR A 688 33.40 32.26 38.15
C TYR A 688 34.63 31.65 37.46
N ASN A 689 35.68 32.45 37.27
CA ASN A 689 36.85 32.11 36.47
C ASN A 689 38.10 31.98 37.35
N ASP A 690 38.20 30.84 38.02
CA ASP A 690 39.27 30.46 38.96
C ASP A 690 40.55 29.99 38.22
N ARG A 691 40.95 30.71 37.16
CA ARG A 691 42.07 30.33 36.29
C ARG A 691 43.40 30.86 36.82
N ASP A 692 44.08 30.06 37.62
CA ASP A 692 45.48 30.29 38.03
C ASP A 692 46.47 30.26 36.83
N THR A 693 46.14 29.53 35.75
CA THR A 693 46.99 29.39 34.57
C THR A 693 46.23 29.65 33.26
N VAL A 694 46.99 29.87 32.19
CA VAL A 694 46.47 30.03 30.82
C VAL A 694 46.17 28.66 30.16
N GLY A 695 46.58 27.55 30.80
CA GLY A 695 46.51 26.20 30.24
C GLY A 695 47.61 25.93 29.19
N PRO A 696 47.42 24.90 28.33
CA PRO A 696 48.43 24.49 27.35
C PRO A 696 48.46 25.46 26.17
N CYS A 697 49.67 25.89 25.79
CA CYS A 697 49.91 26.89 24.75
C CYS A 697 50.84 26.35 23.64
N ILE A 698 50.59 26.75 22.40
CA ILE A 698 51.55 26.62 21.30
C ILE A 698 52.46 27.84 21.31
N THR A 699 53.78 27.61 21.39
CA THR A 699 54.81 28.65 21.38
C THR A 699 55.29 28.90 19.95
N VAL A 700 54.98 30.07 19.40
CA VAL A 700 55.30 30.45 18.02
C VAL A 700 56.48 31.42 17.98
N TYR A 701 57.50 31.10 17.19
CA TYR A 701 58.67 31.95 16.93
C TYR A 701 58.50 32.64 15.57
N PHE A 702 58.59 33.97 15.55
CA PHE A 702 58.58 34.77 14.32
C PHE A 702 59.99 35.32 14.07
N GLN A 703 60.44 35.32 12.80
CA GLN A 703 61.81 35.69 12.46
C GLN A 703 62.20 37.12 12.91
N ASP A 704 61.23 38.04 12.92
CA ASP A 704 61.44 39.44 13.31
C ASP A 704 61.21 39.72 14.82
N HIS A 705 60.80 38.74 15.63
CA HIS A 705 60.47 38.93 17.05
C HIS A 705 61.37 38.09 17.97
N LYS A 706 62.09 38.78 18.87
CA LYS A 706 63.00 38.13 19.84
C LYS A 706 62.29 37.29 20.92
N ASN A 707 61.03 37.59 21.21
CA ASN A 707 60.22 36.89 22.19
C ASN A 707 59.17 36.04 21.46
N PRO A 708 59.02 34.73 21.79
CA PRO A 708 57.98 33.91 21.19
C PRO A 708 56.59 34.27 21.71
N ILE A 709 55.57 34.01 20.90
CA ILE A 709 54.16 34.25 21.23
C ILE A 709 53.52 32.93 21.67
N SER A 710 52.98 32.89 22.88
CA SER A 710 52.23 31.74 23.41
C SER A 710 50.74 31.86 23.09
N LEU A 711 50.20 30.90 22.33
CA LEU A 711 48.80 30.86 21.91
C LEU A 711 48.04 29.75 22.66
N PRO A 712 46.99 30.07 23.46
CA PRO A 712 46.24 29.06 24.22
C PRO A 712 45.45 28.11 23.31
N VAL A 713 45.48 26.82 23.66
CA VAL A 713 44.92 25.73 22.85
C VAL A 713 43.54 25.27 23.35
N ASP A 714 43.10 25.76 24.52
CA ASP A 714 41.87 25.34 25.21
C ASP A 714 40.62 25.40 24.32
N LYS A 715 40.34 26.57 23.72
CA LYS A 715 39.18 26.83 22.85
C LYS A 715 39.28 26.09 21.51
N ILE A 716 40.48 25.79 21.04
CA ILE A 716 40.71 25.05 19.79
C ILE A 716 40.27 23.59 19.98
N ILE A 717 40.71 22.97 21.07
CA ILE A 717 40.33 21.59 21.42
C ILE A 717 38.85 21.49 21.79
N GLU A 718 38.30 22.49 22.50
CA GLU A 718 36.86 22.55 22.76
C GLU A 718 36.03 22.63 21.46
N THR A 719 36.44 23.48 20.52
CA THR A 719 35.75 23.63 19.23
C THR A 719 35.85 22.35 18.40
N ALA A 720 37.03 21.73 18.31
CA ALA A 720 37.23 20.47 17.60
C ALA A 720 36.44 19.31 18.24
N PHE A 721 36.41 19.22 19.57
CA PHE A 721 35.62 18.24 20.31
C PHE A 721 34.12 18.38 20.04
N ASN A 722 33.59 19.61 20.12
CA ASN A 722 32.18 19.89 19.86
C ASN A 722 31.80 19.62 18.39
N ALA A 723 32.68 19.92 17.43
CA ALA A 723 32.48 19.64 16.01
C ALA A 723 32.46 18.12 15.70
N LEU A 724 33.32 17.32 16.34
CA LEU A 724 33.27 15.85 16.24
C LEU A 724 31.97 15.28 16.85
N LYS A 725 31.56 15.79 18.02
CA LYS A 725 30.36 15.36 18.75
C LYS A 725 29.05 15.67 18.01
N GLN A 726 29.03 16.64 17.09
CA GLN A 726 27.83 17.04 16.35
C GLN A 726 27.59 16.15 15.12
N SER A 727 26.41 15.53 15.07
CA SER A 727 25.98 14.68 13.94
C SER A 727 25.73 15.45 12.64
N GLY A 728 25.58 16.78 12.69
CA GLY A 728 25.39 17.64 11.51
C GLY A 728 26.68 18.14 10.84
N THR A 729 27.85 17.96 11.45
CA THR A 729 29.14 18.40 10.90
C THR A 729 29.49 17.63 9.62
N ASP A 730 29.94 18.34 8.57
CA ASP A 730 30.40 17.70 7.34
C ASP A 730 31.67 16.86 7.55
N SER A 731 31.83 15.84 6.70
CA SER A 731 32.94 14.88 6.73
C SER A 731 34.31 15.53 6.58
N PHE A 732 34.45 16.61 5.80
CA PHE A 732 35.70 17.34 5.69
C PHE A 732 36.09 17.97 7.04
N TYR A 733 35.18 18.73 7.66
CA TYR A 733 35.45 19.41 8.93
C TYR A 733 35.69 18.41 10.07
N ARG A 734 34.96 17.30 10.13
CA ARG A 734 35.25 16.21 11.11
C ARG A 734 36.68 15.71 11.00
N ARG A 735 37.16 15.46 9.78
CA ARG A 735 38.54 14.99 9.56
C ARG A 735 39.57 16.02 10.04
N GLN A 736 39.37 17.31 9.74
CA GLN A 736 40.27 18.36 10.22
C GLN A 736 40.26 18.47 11.76
N CYS A 737 39.08 18.42 12.40
CA CYS A 737 38.97 18.44 13.86
C CYS A 737 39.65 17.22 14.53
N TRP A 738 39.60 16.04 13.88
CA TRP A 738 40.35 14.88 14.35
C TRP A 738 41.87 15.08 14.23
N GLU A 739 42.40 15.51 13.08
CA GLU A 739 43.85 15.71 12.92
C GLU A 739 44.40 16.79 13.88
N ILE A 740 43.60 17.81 14.24
CA ILE A 740 43.94 18.79 15.29
C ILE A 740 44.06 18.13 16.68
N ILE A 741 43.06 17.33 17.09
CA ILE A 741 43.07 16.64 18.39
C ILE A 741 44.19 15.60 18.45
N ARG A 742 44.39 14.85 17.36
CA ARG A 742 45.48 13.88 17.19
C ARG A 742 46.85 14.58 17.26
N GLY A 743 47.03 15.70 16.55
CA GLY A 743 48.26 16.48 16.57
C GLY A 743 48.58 17.01 17.97
N PHE A 744 47.58 17.53 18.69
CA PHE A 744 47.73 17.94 20.09
C PHE A 744 48.12 16.77 21.01
N LEU A 745 47.45 15.62 20.91
CA LEU A 745 47.77 14.43 21.72
C LEU A 745 49.18 13.91 21.42
N VAL A 746 49.60 13.86 20.15
CA VAL A 746 50.95 13.43 19.76
C VAL A 746 52.02 14.43 20.22
N ALA A 747 51.75 15.73 20.16
CA ALA A 747 52.70 16.77 20.60
C ALA A 747 52.92 16.80 22.13
N ASN A 748 51.99 16.27 22.93
CA ASN A 748 52.12 16.15 24.39
C ASN A 748 52.55 14.74 24.84
N LEU A 749 52.90 13.83 23.92
CA LEU A 749 53.51 12.53 24.24
C LEU A 749 55.04 12.65 24.19
N GLU A 750 55.66 12.86 25.34
CA GLU A 750 57.12 12.78 25.47
C GLU A 750 57.61 11.34 25.28
N LEU A 751 57.98 11.01 24.04
CA LEU A 751 58.56 9.72 23.65
C LEU A 751 60.06 9.61 23.98
N GLN A 752 60.54 10.31 25.02
CA GLN A 752 61.95 10.28 25.45
C GLN A 752 62.27 9.20 26.49
N ASP A 753 61.26 8.46 26.98
CA ASP A 753 61.47 7.27 27.81
C ASP A 753 62.24 6.19 27.01
N ASP A 754 63.55 6.12 27.22
CA ASP A 754 64.39 5.09 26.63
C ASP A 754 63.86 3.71 27.06
N ARG A 755 63.65 2.84 26.06
CA ARG A 755 63.08 1.51 26.23
C ARG A 755 63.87 0.67 27.23
N HIS A 756 65.17 0.88 27.35
CA HIS A 756 66.00 0.21 28.36
C HIS A 756 65.66 0.66 29.79
N THR A 757 65.40 1.95 30.00
CA THR A 757 65.03 2.53 31.30
C THR A 757 63.66 2.04 31.76
N MET A 758 62.65 2.00 30.88
CA MET A 758 61.35 1.36 31.20
C MET A 758 61.52 -0.11 31.57
N ILE A 759 62.30 -0.88 30.81
CA ILE A 759 62.51 -2.31 31.09
C ILE A 759 63.24 -2.51 32.43
N GLN A 760 64.23 -1.68 32.76
CA GLN A 760 64.88 -1.71 34.08
C GLN A 760 63.92 -1.35 35.22
N LEU A 761 63.05 -0.35 35.03
CA LEU A 761 62.02 0.02 36.01
C LEU A 761 61.06 -1.16 36.27
N PHE A 762 60.47 -1.73 35.22
CA PHE A 762 59.51 -2.84 35.34
C PHE A 762 60.13 -4.18 35.76
N SER A 763 61.46 -4.34 35.70
CA SER A 763 62.19 -5.51 36.21
C SER A 763 62.85 -5.30 37.58
N HIS A 764 62.66 -4.14 38.20
CA HIS A 764 63.24 -3.84 39.50
C HIS A 764 62.61 -4.70 40.62
N SER A 765 63.43 -5.38 41.41
CA SER A 765 62.99 -6.42 42.36
C SER A 765 62.04 -5.92 43.46
N SER A 766 62.02 -4.61 43.75
CA SER A 766 61.08 -4.00 44.69
C SER A 766 59.61 -4.24 44.31
N PHE A 767 59.28 -4.39 43.02
CA PHE A 767 57.92 -4.70 42.57
C PHE A 767 57.45 -6.13 42.92
N ALA A 768 58.38 -7.03 43.27
CA ALA A 768 58.08 -8.42 43.62
C ALA A 768 58.20 -8.73 45.13
N THR A 769 59.11 -8.05 45.84
CA THR A 769 59.45 -8.40 47.25
C THR A 769 59.68 -7.21 48.18
N GLY A 770 59.42 -5.96 47.75
CA GLY A 770 59.57 -4.78 48.59
C GLY A 770 58.29 -4.43 49.36
N GLU A 771 58.41 -4.01 50.62
CA GLU A 771 57.30 -3.31 51.29
C GLU A 771 57.03 -1.97 50.61
N ILE A 772 55.77 -1.66 50.35
CA ILE A 772 55.36 -0.40 49.72
C ILE A 772 55.45 0.70 50.76
N ALA A 773 56.58 1.39 50.82
CA ALA A 773 56.77 2.56 51.66
C ALA A 773 55.69 3.62 51.35
N PRO A 774 54.89 4.08 52.34
CA PRO A 774 53.80 5.02 52.10
C PRO A 774 54.37 6.40 51.76
N THR A 775 54.42 6.73 50.47
CA THR A 775 54.91 8.01 49.97
C THR A 775 54.02 9.16 50.42
N GLN A 776 54.45 9.89 51.45
CA GLN A 776 53.94 11.22 51.76
C GLN A 776 54.45 12.25 50.73
N GLY A 777 53.97 12.09 49.50
CA GLY A 777 54.14 13.03 48.40
C GLY A 777 52.79 13.25 47.71
N SER A 778 52.64 14.33 46.97
CA SER A 778 51.43 14.51 46.16
C SER A 778 51.28 13.36 45.18
N LEU A 779 50.11 12.72 45.18
CA LEU A 779 49.68 11.84 44.09
C LEU A 779 49.93 12.52 42.74
N TYR A 780 50.28 11.72 41.71
CA TYR A 780 50.62 12.20 40.36
C TYR A 780 49.39 12.76 39.62
N LYS A 781 48.95 13.92 40.09
CA LYS A 781 47.88 14.77 39.61
C LYS A 781 48.58 16.03 39.13
N CYS A 782 48.56 16.29 37.82
CA CYS A 782 49.06 17.55 37.27
C CYS A 782 48.49 18.72 38.10
N THR A 783 49.38 19.58 38.59
CA THR A 783 49.04 20.70 39.48
C THR A 783 48.14 21.70 38.77
N ASP A 784 48.35 21.88 37.47
CA ASP A 784 47.45 22.62 36.60
C ASP A 784 46.18 21.80 36.28
N VAL A 785 45.06 22.27 36.84
CA VAL A 785 43.72 21.69 36.64
C VAL A 785 43.18 21.92 35.23
N GLU A 786 43.46 23.08 34.61
CA GLU A 786 42.97 23.43 33.27
C GLU A 786 43.75 22.68 32.19
N THR A 787 45.07 22.53 32.32
CA THR A 787 45.87 21.66 31.44
C THR A 787 45.40 20.21 31.50
N ARG A 788 45.06 19.68 32.69
CA ARG A 788 44.46 18.35 32.83
C ARG A 788 43.09 18.24 32.16
N LYS A 789 42.26 19.30 32.24
CA LYS A 789 40.92 19.39 31.64
C LYS A 789 40.97 19.39 30.11
N VAL A 790 41.87 20.17 29.50
CA VAL A 790 42.08 20.16 28.03
C VAL A 790 42.55 18.79 27.55
N HIS A 791 43.50 18.15 28.24
CA HIS A 791 43.93 16.78 27.91
C HIS A 791 42.79 15.74 28.02
N LYS A 792 41.95 15.83 29.07
CA LYS A 792 40.77 14.97 29.20
C LYS A 792 39.76 15.19 28.06
N MET A 793 39.57 16.43 27.60
CA MET A 793 38.71 16.75 26.47
C MET A 793 39.27 16.21 25.16
N ALA A 794 40.58 16.35 24.90
CA ALA A 794 41.25 15.78 23.73
C ALA A 794 41.13 14.24 23.69
N LEU A 795 41.39 13.56 24.79
CA LEU A 795 41.22 12.10 24.91
C LEU A 795 39.76 11.66 24.72
N THR A 796 38.80 12.41 25.25
CA THR A 796 37.37 12.14 25.03
C THR A 796 36.97 12.39 23.57
N GLY A 797 37.62 13.35 22.90
CA GLY A 797 37.51 13.59 21.45
C GLY A 797 38.07 12.46 20.60
N MET A 798 39.16 11.82 21.03
CA MET A 798 39.69 10.61 20.38
C MET A 798 38.69 9.44 20.47
N PHE A 799 38.09 9.20 21.64
CA PHE A 799 37.05 8.17 21.77
C PHE A 799 35.77 8.51 20.98
N ALA A 800 35.42 9.81 20.86
CA ALA A 800 34.32 10.24 20.00
C ALA A 800 34.63 10.04 18.51
N ALA A 801 35.86 10.33 18.06
CA ALA A 801 36.31 10.09 16.69
C ALA A 801 36.36 8.60 16.33
N ALA A 802 36.74 7.74 17.28
CA ALA A 802 36.76 6.28 17.09
C ALA A 802 35.36 5.62 17.06
N ALA A 803 34.30 6.39 17.28
CA ALA A 803 32.90 5.94 17.24
C ALA A 803 32.12 6.46 16.02
N ILE A 804 32.83 7.04 15.02
CA ILE A 804 32.31 7.64 13.78
C ILE A 804 32.84 6.86 12.57
#